data_AF-A0A1I7H6X7-F1
#
_entry.id   AF-A0A1I7H6X7-F1
#
_cell.length_a   1.000
_cell.length_b   1.000
_cell.length_c   1.000
_cell.angle_alpha   90.00
_cell.angle_beta   90.00
_cell.angle_gamma   90.00
#
_symmetry.space_group_name_H-M   'P 1'
#
loop_
_entity.id
_entity.type
_entity.pdbx_description
1 polymer ?
#
loop_
_entity_poly.entity_id
_entity_poly.type
_entity_poly.pdbx_seq_one_letter_code
_entity_poly.pdbx_strand_id
1 'polypeptide(L)'
;MNNKRLSKKALVMVLSLIFTISYTLTTFKAEAKTNSDIIGKDELAVVNFMTKWGDKEANINSMIDYIEEAHNKGVKMILFPEMSVTGYASSSEPSSEVYKMAVEEAEYIDGPTAEKIAEIADIYDMWIIYGASEKIEGDDNHAYNSAFACSPEGEVTAYEKITPVEGSWCTPGTTPVILDTEFGKVGLSICYDTYATPELERYYSANGCKIILNPTATSRSYYDTDGDGKANDEGWEWYYKNRLESITSREGILIASSNLVGKDGPVSKESGEGIYDFPGRSVIVSAAFDGPIYFGGAEDSNIITGKDGLITNSSEIDIKNKPSSTTKVSSDFHPDYYALWYKELADRKANGESLSYTSKISDGPIAAVVNCSSKWGDKEANKKMMIKYIEEAASKNVNILVFPETVLTGYSYEDPEKDTLQGNDEMHVALAETIPGETTNELSEYAKKYGMYIIFGMSEKDKKGSMFENAKYLNNTNVEKVYNSAAILFPDGNITSYQKMHRAGLEANWSVCGSNPVMFDSKWGKIGIDICRDGHFYPELGRYYAASGCTILIHPTATTGNPWYRETRIGSYTDRDGMAAITCNLLGPDGIYDENTKSYSGGEFASTSLIITKYINKEGKVSFNPITGSAISLNGTGSESEGYDLRGTSPEGLEVAKMNLTGTGFRINNFNPLLFAEMYDELAKDNIEGYKSIFPGVTLNKAETIDLVSTDSNTYIQAIGKVSKGAKLLVDGINKNDDYTSYNLKLVNNDGELNNLKVRIPLSLIDKKDNFKVYKTDEEGNNIEIPYIIENDYIVFKTDSLGEFKVGDIKEISNTEVSEENKDNIKNGSLDNADNIEKIETTKDREKVEKSGKVEKIAKTGDSNSYIYIYILIVTVSLGICVFSKKKGSIIK
;
A
#
# COMPACT_ATOMS: atom_id res chain seq x y z
N MET A 1 46.76 17.06 -48.46
CA MET A 1 46.25 18.43 -48.63
C MET A 1 46.10 19.07 -47.25
N ASN A 2 46.90 20.13 -47.02
CA ASN A 2 46.82 21.19 -46.02
C ASN A 2 46.11 20.97 -44.66
N ASN A 3 46.97 20.99 -43.63
CA ASN A 3 46.75 21.69 -42.36
C ASN A 3 45.85 22.92 -42.52
N LYS A 4 44.59 22.81 -42.10
CA LYS A 4 43.84 23.96 -41.59
C LYS A 4 43.55 23.68 -40.13
N ARG A 5 44.36 24.27 -39.25
CA ARG A 5 43.98 24.49 -37.85
C ARG A 5 42.60 25.12 -37.85
N LEU A 6 41.59 24.45 -37.28
CA LEU A 6 40.36 25.14 -36.92
C LEU A 6 40.78 26.34 -36.07
N SER A 7 40.39 27.55 -36.49
CA SER A 7 40.66 28.74 -35.70
C SER A 7 40.05 28.56 -34.31
N LYS A 8 40.66 29.14 -33.26
CA LYS A 8 40.09 29.12 -31.90
C LYS A 8 38.61 29.52 -31.88
N LYS A 9 38.19 30.41 -32.79
CA LYS A 9 36.78 30.81 -32.94
C LYS A 9 35.87 29.69 -33.44
N ALA A 10 36.33 28.83 -34.35
CA ALA A 10 35.56 27.70 -34.85
C ALA A 10 35.44 26.58 -33.80
N LEU A 11 36.49 26.35 -33.01
CA LEU A 11 36.45 25.40 -31.88
C LEU A 11 35.49 25.87 -30.77
N VAL A 12 35.51 27.17 -30.45
CA VAL A 12 34.58 27.78 -29.48
C VAL A 12 33.13 27.73 -29.99
N MET A 13 32.90 27.89 -31.29
CA MET A 13 31.56 27.77 -31.88
C MET A 13 31.02 26.33 -31.80
N VAL A 14 31.85 25.32 -32.09
CA VAL A 14 31.45 23.90 -31.98
C VAL A 14 31.20 23.52 -30.52
N LEU A 15 32.08 23.94 -29.61
CA LEU A 15 31.88 23.71 -28.17
C LEU A 15 30.64 24.43 -27.63
N SER A 16 30.38 25.66 -28.06
CA SER A 16 29.16 26.39 -27.68
C SER A 16 27.91 25.74 -28.26
N LEU A 17 27.96 25.22 -29.49
CA LEU A 17 26.84 24.49 -30.09
C LEU A 17 26.56 23.17 -29.36
N ILE A 18 27.60 22.42 -28.98
CA ILE A 18 27.46 21.20 -28.15
C ILE A 18 26.91 21.56 -26.77
N PHE A 19 27.43 22.61 -26.14
CA PHE A 19 26.94 23.08 -24.84
C PHE A 19 25.49 23.56 -24.94
N THR A 20 25.11 24.21 -26.05
CA THR A 20 23.74 24.69 -26.25
C THR A 20 22.80 23.52 -26.54
N ILE A 21 23.20 22.53 -27.34
CA ILE A 21 22.42 21.32 -27.59
C ILE A 21 22.26 20.49 -26.30
N SER A 22 23.34 20.27 -25.54
CA SER A 22 23.29 19.61 -24.23
C SER A 22 22.44 20.39 -23.23
N TYR A 23 22.58 21.71 -23.16
CA TYR A 23 21.79 22.56 -22.26
C TYR A 23 20.31 22.56 -22.65
N THR A 24 20.01 22.59 -23.96
CA THR A 24 18.64 22.56 -24.48
C THR A 24 18.00 21.19 -24.24
N LEU A 25 18.74 20.08 -24.39
CA LEU A 25 18.31 18.72 -24.04
C LEU A 25 18.05 18.57 -22.54
N THR A 26 18.92 19.12 -21.67
CA THR A 26 18.67 19.12 -20.22
C THR A 26 17.48 19.98 -19.83
N THR A 27 17.22 21.11 -20.52
CA THR A 27 16.03 21.93 -20.24
C THR A 27 14.74 21.34 -20.80
N PHE A 28 14.80 20.49 -21.84
CA PHE A 28 13.64 19.70 -22.29
C PHE A 28 13.36 18.50 -21.37
N LYS A 29 14.37 17.91 -20.71
CA LYS A 29 14.18 16.89 -19.66
C LYS A 29 13.66 17.46 -18.32
N ALA A 30 13.62 18.80 -18.15
CA ALA A 30 13.23 19.47 -16.90
C ALA A 30 11.89 20.23 -16.99
N GLU A 31 10.96 19.81 -17.86
CA GLU A 31 9.56 20.13 -17.64
C GLU A 31 9.06 19.33 -16.43
N ALA A 32 8.37 19.97 -15.49
CA ALA A 32 7.74 19.26 -14.38
C ALA A 32 6.89 18.13 -14.97
N LYS A 33 7.17 16.86 -14.59
CA LYS A 33 6.37 15.69 -15.00
C LYS A 33 4.91 16.00 -14.67
N THR A 34 4.14 16.39 -15.68
CA THR A 34 2.69 16.52 -15.53
C THR A 34 2.19 15.08 -15.50
N ASN A 35 1.75 14.61 -14.34
CA ASN A 35 1.15 13.29 -14.23
C ASN A 35 0.07 13.15 -15.31
N SER A 36 0.26 12.22 -16.23
CA SER A 36 -0.76 11.77 -17.14
C SER A 36 -1.75 10.97 -16.31
N ASP A 37 -2.94 11.53 -16.16
CA ASP A 37 -4.10 10.88 -15.54
C ASP A 37 -4.61 9.67 -16.38
N ILE A 38 -3.96 9.38 -17.50
CA ILE A 38 -4.35 8.44 -18.54
C ILE A 38 -3.15 7.58 -18.96
N ILE A 39 -3.34 6.27 -19.03
CA ILE A 39 -2.45 5.35 -19.75
C ILE A 39 -3.08 5.12 -21.13
N GLY A 40 -2.37 5.52 -22.19
CA GLY A 40 -2.83 5.35 -23.56
C GLY A 40 -2.96 3.87 -23.94
N LYS A 41 -3.71 3.60 -25.00
CA LYS A 41 -3.77 2.25 -25.57
C LYS A 41 -2.35 1.79 -25.93
N ASP A 42 -2.05 0.53 -25.60
CA ASP A 42 -0.74 -0.11 -25.83
C ASP A 42 0.45 0.45 -25.00
N GLU A 43 0.21 1.36 -24.05
CA GLU A 43 1.29 1.97 -23.24
C GLU A 43 1.69 1.16 -21.98
N LEU A 44 0.85 0.22 -21.51
CA LEU A 44 1.15 -0.66 -20.39
C LEU A 44 1.15 -2.12 -20.85
N ALA A 45 2.23 -2.84 -20.53
CA ALA A 45 2.41 -4.22 -20.91
C ALA A 45 2.75 -5.15 -19.75
N VAL A 46 2.25 -6.38 -19.83
CA VAL A 46 2.65 -7.53 -19.01
C VAL A 46 3.14 -8.64 -19.93
N VAL A 47 4.01 -9.52 -19.43
CA VAL A 47 4.65 -10.57 -20.24
C VAL A 47 4.32 -11.95 -19.68
N ASN A 48 3.72 -12.81 -20.51
CA ASN A 48 3.81 -14.24 -20.27
C ASN A 48 5.24 -14.67 -20.62
N PHE A 49 6.09 -14.91 -19.63
CA PHE A 49 7.51 -15.13 -19.87
C PHE A 49 7.90 -16.58 -19.61
N MET A 50 8.55 -17.22 -20.58
CA MET A 50 9.09 -18.57 -20.45
C MET A 50 10.58 -18.48 -20.14
N THR A 51 10.97 -18.92 -18.95
CA THR A 51 12.37 -18.96 -18.52
C THR A 51 13.07 -20.22 -19.03
N LYS A 52 14.38 -20.10 -19.26
CA LYS A 52 15.32 -21.23 -19.24
C LYS A 52 15.94 -21.26 -17.85
N TRP A 53 15.52 -22.24 -17.05
CA TRP A 53 15.94 -22.35 -15.66
C TRP A 53 17.48 -22.38 -15.51
N GLY A 54 18.02 -21.48 -14.70
CA GLY A 54 19.45 -21.31 -14.42
C GLY A 54 20.28 -20.66 -15.54
N ASP A 55 19.70 -20.42 -16.74
CA ASP A 55 20.41 -19.78 -17.86
C ASP A 55 20.10 -18.28 -17.91
N LYS A 56 20.76 -17.54 -17.00
CA LYS A 56 20.58 -16.10 -16.83
C LYS A 56 20.81 -15.31 -18.12
N GLU A 57 21.85 -15.65 -18.88
CA GLU A 57 22.19 -14.95 -20.12
C GLU A 57 21.09 -15.12 -21.18
N ALA A 58 20.58 -16.33 -21.37
CA ALA A 58 19.50 -16.57 -22.33
C ALA A 58 18.20 -15.86 -21.91
N ASN A 59 17.89 -15.84 -20.62
CA ASN A 59 16.70 -15.15 -20.11
C ASN A 59 16.79 -13.64 -20.31
N ILE A 60 17.92 -13.02 -19.96
CA ILE A 60 18.15 -11.58 -20.16
C ILE A 60 18.04 -11.22 -21.65
N ASN A 61 18.61 -12.03 -22.55
CA ASN A 61 18.49 -11.77 -23.98
C ASN A 61 17.03 -11.85 -24.46
N SER A 62 16.26 -12.83 -23.98
CA SER A 62 14.83 -12.91 -24.31
C SER A 62 14.02 -11.74 -23.73
N MET A 63 14.35 -11.28 -22.52
CA MET A 63 13.73 -10.08 -21.93
C MET A 63 14.01 -8.85 -22.81
N ILE A 64 15.24 -8.70 -23.32
CA ILE A 64 15.61 -7.61 -24.23
C ILE A 64 14.79 -7.68 -25.52
N ASP A 65 14.61 -8.87 -26.10
CA ASP A 65 13.75 -9.02 -27.29
C ASP A 65 12.32 -8.53 -27.03
N TYR A 66 11.75 -8.84 -25.86
CA TYR A 66 10.42 -8.36 -25.46
C TYR A 66 10.39 -6.85 -25.20
N ILE A 67 11.45 -6.30 -24.60
CA ILE A 67 11.62 -4.86 -24.37
C ILE A 67 11.69 -4.10 -25.70
N GLU A 68 12.43 -4.63 -26.67
CA GLU A 68 12.50 -4.09 -28.03
C GLU A 68 11.13 -4.17 -28.75
N GLU A 69 10.44 -5.30 -28.63
CA GLU A 69 9.08 -5.44 -29.17
C GLU A 69 8.12 -4.41 -28.55
N ALA A 70 8.19 -4.23 -27.23
CA ALA A 70 7.36 -3.29 -26.48
C ALA A 70 7.63 -1.85 -26.89
N HIS A 71 8.91 -1.45 -26.98
CA HIS A 71 9.30 -0.14 -27.47
C HIS A 71 8.73 0.12 -28.88
N ASN A 72 8.83 -0.85 -29.79
CA ASN A 72 8.29 -0.74 -31.15
C ASN A 72 6.77 -0.60 -31.20
N LYS A 73 6.05 -1.04 -30.16
CA LYS A 73 4.60 -0.86 -30.00
C LYS A 73 4.21 0.43 -29.27
N GLY A 74 5.18 1.18 -28.76
CA GLY A 74 4.93 2.41 -28.00
C GLY A 74 4.63 2.19 -26.52
N VAL A 75 4.99 1.03 -25.97
CA VAL A 75 4.87 0.74 -24.53
C VAL A 75 5.72 1.72 -23.74
N LYS A 76 5.17 2.21 -22.62
CA LYS A 76 5.80 3.11 -21.65
C LYS A 76 6.13 2.44 -20.32
N MET A 77 5.46 1.34 -20.02
CA MET A 77 5.75 0.52 -18.85
C MET A 77 5.57 -0.96 -19.19
N ILE A 78 6.63 -1.75 -19.00
CA ILE A 78 6.62 -3.20 -19.18
C ILE A 78 6.92 -3.91 -17.86
N LEU A 79 6.10 -4.91 -17.53
CA LEU A 79 6.24 -5.75 -16.36
C LEU A 79 6.57 -7.19 -16.78
N PHE A 80 7.68 -7.71 -16.27
CA PHE A 80 8.05 -9.11 -16.36
C PHE A 80 7.65 -9.89 -15.09
N PRO A 81 7.55 -11.23 -15.19
CA PRO A 81 7.23 -12.09 -14.05
C PRO A 81 8.26 -12.11 -12.92
N GLU A 82 7.84 -12.70 -11.81
CA GLU A 82 8.71 -13.05 -10.68
C GLU A 82 9.83 -14.00 -11.15
N MET A 83 11.06 -13.79 -10.67
CA MET A 83 12.23 -14.61 -11.00
C MET A 83 12.48 -14.78 -12.51
N SER A 84 12.10 -13.81 -13.35
CA SER A 84 12.27 -13.88 -14.80
C SER A 84 13.74 -13.94 -15.25
N VAL A 85 14.69 -13.48 -14.43
CA VAL A 85 16.12 -13.51 -14.77
C VAL A 85 16.70 -14.92 -14.70
N THR A 86 16.27 -15.74 -13.75
CA THR A 86 16.89 -17.06 -13.48
C THR A 86 15.95 -18.25 -13.66
N GLY A 87 14.63 -18.04 -13.65
CA GLY A 87 13.65 -19.09 -13.41
C GLY A 87 13.34 -19.25 -11.91
N TYR A 88 12.19 -19.85 -11.63
CA TYR A 88 11.61 -19.94 -10.29
C TYR A 88 12.43 -20.87 -9.37
N ALA A 89 12.42 -20.54 -8.08
CA ALA A 89 13.11 -21.30 -7.06
C ALA A 89 12.23 -21.47 -5.82
N SER A 90 11.92 -22.72 -5.48
CA SER A 90 11.30 -23.06 -4.19
C SER A 90 12.06 -24.19 -3.50
N SER A 91 12.78 -23.87 -2.43
CA SER A 91 13.57 -24.84 -1.66
C SER A 91 13.88 -24.34 -0.25
N SER A 92 13.90 -25.25 0.72
CA SER A 92 14.45 -24.99 2.06
C SER A 92 15.73 -25.77 2.35
N GLU A 93 16.25 -26.52 1.36
CA GLU A 93 17.44 -27.37 1.52
C GLU A 93 18.67 -26.68 0.93
N PRO A 94 19.61 -26.15 1.76
CA PRO A 94 20.76 -25.38 1.28
C PRO A 94 21.68 -26.14 0.31
N SER A 95 21.69 -27.46 0.38
CA SER A 95 22.48 -28.29 -0.53
C SER A 95 21.85 -28.48 -1.92
N SER A 96 20.56 -28.17 -2.08
CA SER A 96 19.84 -28.35 -3.34
C SER A 96 20.33 -27.38 -4.43
N GLU A 97 20.28 -27.81 -5.69
CA GLU A 97 20.64 -26.95 -6.82
C GLU A 97 19.70 -25.75 -6.96
N VAL A 98 18.43 -25.89 -6.56
CA VAL A 98 17.44 -24.80 -6.56
C VAL A 98 17.82 -23.69 -5.59
N TYR A 99 18.19 -24.07 -4.37
CA TYR A 99 18.62 -23.12 -3.34
C TYR A 99 19.90 -22.41 -3.80
N LYS A 100 20.89 -23.17 -4.25
CA LYS A 100 22.17 -22.62 -4.70
C LYS A 100 22.02 -21.68 -5.87
N MET A 101 21.24 -22.05 -6.88
CA MET A 101 20.94 -21.18 -8.01
C MET A 101 20.38 -19.83 -7.54
N ALA A 102 19.37 -19.85 -6.66
CA ALA A 102 18.73 -18.63 -6.19
C ALA A 102 19.68 -17.69 -5.42
N VAL A 103 20.66 -18.24 -4.70
CA VAL A 103 21.61 -17.46 -3.87
C VAL A 103 22.89 -17.08 -4.63
N GLU A 104 23.43 -17.99 -5.45
CA GLU A 104 24.68 -17.78 -6.18
C GLU A 104 24.49 -16.85 -7.39
N GLU A 105 23.32 -16.85 -8.01
CA GLU A 105 22.98 -15.95 -9.13
C GLU A 105 22.41 -14.60 -8.67
N ALA A 106 22.23 -14.39 -7.36
CA ALA A 106 21.72 -13.15 -6.81
C ALA A 106 22.68 -11.99 -7.09
N GLU A 107 22.15 -10.88 -7.59
CA GLU A 107 22.91 -9.67 -7.91
C GLU A 107 22.53 -8.53 -6.95
N TYR A 108 23.47 -7.62 -6.69
CA TYR A 108 23.15 -6.39 -5.97
C TYR A 108 22.22 -5.48 -6.81
N ILE A 109 21.60 -4.50 -6.17
CA ILE A 109 20.76 -3.50 -6.86
C ILE A 109 21.51 -2.74 -7.97
N ASP A 110 22.82 -2.56 -7.82
CA ASP A 110 23.75 -1.98 -8.80
C ASP A 110 24.52 -3.07 -9.60
N GLY A 111 23.94 -4.26 -9.73
CA GLY A 111 24.52 -5.40 -10.45
C GLY A 111 24.44 -5.29 -11.97
N PRO A 112 25.15 -6.16 -12.71
CA PRO A 112 25.30 -6.06 -14.17
C PRO A 112 23.97 -6.21 -14.93
N THR A 113 23.01 -7.00 -14.42
CA THR A 113 21.68 -7.10 -15.03
C THR A 113 20.92 -5.78 -14.88
N ALA A 114 20.94 -5.19 -13.69
CA ALA A 114 20.29 -3.91 -13.41
C ALA A 114 20.90 -2.76 -14.22
N GLU A 115 22.23 -2.67 -14.30
CA GLU A 115 22.92 -1.67 -15.14
C GLU A 115 22.50 -1.77 -16.61
N LYS A 116 22.47 -3.00 -17.16
CA LYS A 116 22.10 -3.24 -18.56
C LYS A 116 20.64 -2.87 -18.83
N ILE A 117 19.72 -3.28 -17.97
CA ILE A 117 18.29 -2.97 -18.15
C ILE A 117 18.00 -1.49 -17.92
N ALA A 118 18.69 -0.84 -16.98
CA ALA A 118 18.59 0.60 -16.74
C ALA A 118 19.08 1.44 -17.94
N GLU A 119 20.16 1.03 -18.59
CA GLU A 119 20.61 1.67 -19.83
C GLU A 119 19.53 1.58 -20.92
N ILE A 120 18.91 0.42 -21.08
CA ILE A 120 17.83 0.22 -22.06
C ILE A 120 16.59 1.05 -21.69
N ALA A 121 16.26 1.16 -20.40
CA ALA A 121 15.15 1.97 -19.90
C ALA A 121 15.31 3.46 -20.25
N ASP A 122 16.52 4.04 -20.08
CA ASP A 122 16.80 5.44 -20.49
C ASP A 122 16.81 5.60 -22.01
N ILE A 123 17.35 4.63 -22.77
CA ILE A 123 17.33 4.68 -24.24
C ILE A 123 15.90 4.66 -24.79
N TYR A 124 15.04 3.83 -24.22
CA TYR A 124 13.66 3.64 -24.71
C TYR A 124 12.63 4.54 -24.04
N ASP A 125 13.02 5.34 -23.04
CA ASP A 125 12.12 6.19 -22.28
C ASP A 125 10.92 5.38 -21.75
N MET A 126 11.23 4.30 -21.03
CA MET A 126 10.28 3.27 -20.62
C MET A 126 10.62 2.73 -19.22
N TRP A 127 9.60 2.57 -18.39
CA TRP A 127 9.69 1.81 -17.14
C TRP A 127 9.83 0.32 -17.43
N ILE A 128 10.86 -0.32 -16.90
CA ILE A 128 11.10 -1.76 -17.04
C ILE A 128 11.14 -2.39 -15.65
N ILE A 129 10.19 -3.27 -15.35
CA ILE A 129 10.06 -3.94 -14.06
C ILE A 129 10.25 -5.44 -14.25
N TYR A 130 11.11 -6.08 -13.46
CA TYR A 130 11.39 -7.51 -13.58
C TYR A 130 11.72 -8.18 -12.24
N GLY A 131 11.48 -9.49 -12.14
CA GLY A 131 11.78 -10.28 -10.95
C GLY A 131 13.15 -10.96 -11.01
N ALA A 132 13.90 -10.91 -9.92
CA ALA A 132 15.20 -11.58 -9.77
C ALA A 132 15.56 -11.79 -8.30
N SER A 133 16.53 -12.66 -8.03
CA SER A 133 17.17 -12.73 -6.72
C SER A 133 18.07 -11.51 -6.49
N GLU A 134 17.94 -10.86 -5.34
CA GLU A 134 18.78 -9.75 -4.91
C GLU A 134 19.74 -10.18 -3.79
N LYS A 135 21.00 -9.77 -3.92
CA LYS A 135 22.07 -10.12 -2.99
C LYS A 135 21.93 -9.35 -1.67
N ILE A 136 22.07 -10.05 -0.55
CA ILE A 136 22.07 -9.45 0.78
C ILE A 136 23.51 -9.10 1.18
N GLU A 137 23.76 -7.83 1.52
CA GLU A 137 25.09 -7.41 1.95
C GLU A 137 25.54 -8.16 3.22
N GLY A 138 26.65 -8.89 3.10
CA GLY A 138 27.23 -9.67 4.20
C GLY A 138 26.58 -11.04 4.45
N ASP A 139 25.59 -11.46 3.64
CA ASP A 139 25.00 -12.81 3.70
C ASP A 139 25.14 -13.53 2.36
N ASP A 140 25.99 -14.56 2.35
CA ASP A 140 26.24 -15.40 1.18
C ASP A 140 25.38 -16.68 1.14
N ASN A 141 24.53 -16.90 2.14
CA ASN A 141 23.72 -18.10 2.26
C ASN A 141 22.23 -17.84 1.96
N HIS A 142 21.82 -16.59 1.87
CA HIS A 142 20.45 -16.19 1.58
C HIS A 142 20.42 -15.07 0.53
N ALA A 143 19.26 -14.87 -0.06
CA ALA A 143 18.97 -13.78 -0.97
C ALA A 143 17.58 -13.22 -0.69
N TYR A 144 17.27 -12.04 -1.23
CA TYR A 144 15.89 -11.60 -1.37
C TYR A 144 15.32 -12.10 -2.70
N ASN A 145 14.01 -12.32 -2.74
CA ASN A 145 13.26 -12.35 -3.99
C ASN A 145 12.75 -10.93 -4.26
N SER A 146 13.26 -10.29 -5.31
CA SER A 146 13.05 -8.86 -5.52
C SER A 146 12.44 -8.53 -6.87
N ALA A 147 11.65 -7.45 -6.90
CA ALA A 147 11.16 -6.80 -8.09
C ALA A 147 11.99 -5.54 -8.32
N PHE A 148 12.83 -5.58 -9.34
CA PHE A 148 13.63 -4.44 -9.79
C PHE A 148 12.78 -3.56 -10.69
N ALA A 149 12.87 -2.25 -10.51
CA ALA A 149 12.23 -1.23 -11.32
C ALA A 149 13.29 -0.27 -11.84
N CYS A 150 13.49 -0.28 -13.16
CA CYS A 150 14.37 0.65 -13.88
C CYS A 150 13.52 1.77 -14.47
N SER A 151 13.81 3.02 -14.11
CA SER A 151 13.09 4.19 -14.59
C SER A 151 13.52 4.62 -16.00
N PRO A 152 12.71 5.43 -16.70
CA PRO A 152 13.09 6.10 -17.94
C PRO A 152 14.32 7.04 -17.83
N GLU A 153 14.80 7.31 -16.61
CA GLU A 153 16.03 8.07 -16.36
C GLU A 153 17.24 7.16 -16.07
N GLY A 154 17.05 5.85 -16.07
CA GLY A 154 18.08 4.85 -15.75
C GLY A 154 18.30 4.66 -14.25
N GLU A 155 17.38 5.13 -13.39
CA GLU A 155 17.45 4.88 -11.95
C GLU A 155 16.89 3.50 -11.61
N VAL A 156 17.53 2.79 -10.68
CA VAL A 156 17.13 1.46 -10.25
C VAL A 156 16.63 1.50 -8.81
N THR A 157 15.44 0.97 -8.58
CA THR A 157 14.88 0.67 -7.26
C THR A 157 14.52 -0.82 -7.19
N ALA A 158 14.54 -1.42 -6.00
CA ALA A 158 14.10 -2.80 -5.80
C ALA A 158 13.10 -2.90 -4.66
N TYR A 159 12.10 -3.75 -4.82
CA TYR A 159 11.19 -4.19 -3.78
C TYR A 159 11.53 -5.61 -3.37
N GLU A 160 11.88 -5.82 -2.10
CA GLU A 160 12.14 -7.13 -1.50
C GLU A 160 10.79 -7.73 -1.05
N LYS A 161 10.47 -8.96 -1.50
CA LYS A 161 9.20 -9.65 -1.19
C LYS A 161 8.96 -9.73 0.32
N ILE A 162 7.86 -9.15 0.81
CA ILE A 162 7.55 -9.08 2.24
C ILE A 162 7.05 -10.42 2.80
N THR A 163 6.32 -11.20 1.99
CA THR A 163 5.71 -12.47 2.42
C THR A 163 6.20 -13.69 1.60
N PRO A 164 7.50 -13.99 1.56
CA PRO A 164 8.09 -14.98 0.63
C PRO A 164 7.73 -16.43 0.95
N VAL A 165 7.09 -17.13 0.02
CA VAL A 165 6.68 -18.54 0.18
C VAL A 165 7.66 -19.53 -0.49
N GLU A 166 8.83 -19.04 -0.89
CA GLU A 166 9.81 -19.75 -1.72
C GLU A 166 10.71 -20.69 -0.90
N GLY A 167 10.64 -20.64 0.43
CA GLY A 167 11.44 -21.47 1.32
C GLY A 167 12.66 -20.75 1.88
N SER A 168 13.51 -21.49 2.57
CA SER A 168 14.52 -20.91 3.49
C SER A 168 15.65 -20.14 2.81
N TRP A 169 15.80 -20.20 1.48
CA TRP A 169 16.77 -19.37 0.76
C TRP A 169 16.40 -17.88 0.74
N CYS A 170 15.10 -17.60 0.82
CA CYS A 170 14.53 -16.29 0.62
C CYS A 170 14.32 -15.59 1.98
N THR A 171 14.99 -14.45 2.16
CA THR A 171 14.77 -13.60 3.33
C THR A 171 13.55 -12.70 3.09
N PRO A 172 12.63 -12.54 4.06
CA PRO A 172 11.54 -11.57 3.94
C PRO A 172 12.04 -10.13 3.94
N GLY A 173 11.54 -9.34 2.99
CA GLY A 173 11.67 -7.89 2.99
C GLY A 173 10.82 -7.23 4.08
N THR A 174 11.07 -5.93 4.33
CA THR A 174 10.34 -5.15 5.36
C THR A 174 9.84 -3.80 4.90
N THR A 175 10.09 -3.44 3.64
CA THR A 175 9.85 -2.08 3.13
C THR A 175 8.93 -2.11 1.91
N PRO A 176 7.71 -1.58 2.03
CA PRO A 176 6.87 -1.30 0.87
C PRO A 176 7.55 -0.28 -0.06
N VAL A 177 7.41 -0.47 -1.38
CA VAL A 177 8.02 0.42 -2.39
C VAL A 177 6.94 1.08 -3.23
N ILE A 178 7.04 2.41 -3.35
CA ILE A 178 6.17 3.24 -4.16
C ILE A 178 7.04 4.01 -5.16
N LEU A 179 6.79 3.80 -6.45
CA LEU A 179 7.41 4.54 -7.54
C LEU A 179 6.61 5.81 -7.83
N ASP A 180 7.32 6.93 -8.03
CA ASP A 180 6.72 8.16 -8.55
C ASP A 180 6.88 8.19 -10.08
N THR A 181 5.79 7.91 -10.78
CA THR A 181 5.78 7.77 -12.24
C THR A 181 4.97 8.88 -12.87
N GLU A 182 5.13 9.07 -14.18
CA GLU A 182 4.27 9.92 -14.99
C GLU A 182 2.80 9.48 -14.98
N PHE A 183 2.48 8.26 -14.54
CA PHE A 183 1.11 7.76 -14.36
C PHE A 183 0.60 7.89 -12.90
N GLY A 184 1.35 8.62 -12.06
CA GLY A 184 1.13 8.74 -10.63
C GLY A 184 1.89 7.71 -9.80
N LYS A 185 1.48 7.54 -8.54
CA LYS A 185 2.13 6.60 -7.61
C LYS A 185 1.79 5.16 -7.96
N VAL A 186 2.81 4.32 -8.02
CA VAL A 186 2.71 2.89 -8.35
C VAL A 186 3.33 2.05 -7.23
N GLY A 187 2.57 1.12 -6.67
CA GLY A 187 3.08 0.18 -5.65
C GLY A 187 3.68 -1.06 -6.29
N LEU A 188 4.77 -1.59 -5.73
CA LEU A 188 5.35 -2.89 -6.11
C LEU A 188 4.95 -3.98 -5.11
N SER A 189 4.57 -5.14 -5.60
CA SER A 189 4.33 -6.34 -4.79
C SER A 189 4.72 -7.57 -5.60
N ILE A 190 4.95 -8.73 -4.97
CA ILE A 190 5.34 -9.94 -5.69
C ILE A 190 4.42 -11.08 -5.31
N CYS A 191 3.71 -11.63 -6.29
CA CYS A 191 2.96 -12.87 -6.21
C CYS A 191 2.11 -12.95 -4.92
N TYR A 192 2.53 -13.78 -3.97
CA TYR A 192 1.86 -14.01 -2.69
C TYR A 192 1.54 -12.73 -1.92
N ASP A 193 2.40 -11.70 -1.98
CA ASP A 193 2.12 -10.40 -1.36
C ASP A 193 0.78 -9.82 -1.85
N THR A 194 0.55 -9.86 -3.17
CA THR A 194 -0.64 -9.30 -3.79
C THR A 194 -1.89 -10.07 -3.39
N TYR A 195 -1.87 -11.41 -3.40
CA TYR A 195 -3.09 -12.19 -3.20
C TYR A 195 -3.40 -12.48 -1.72
N ALA A 196 -2.41 -12.41 -0.83
CA ALA A 196 -2.53 -12.87 0.55
C ALA A 196 -2.34 -11.79 1.61
N THR A 197 -1.85 -10.59 1.24
CA THR A 197 -1.46 -9.54 2.20
C THR A 197 -2.26 -8.24 1.98
N PRO A 198 -3.53 -8.20 2.45
CA PRO A 198 -4.40 -7.05 2.28
C PRO A 198 -3.91 -5.75 2.94
N GLU A 199 -2.97 -5.86 3.86
CA GLU A 199 -2.33 -4.75 4.54
C GLU A 199 -1.41 -3.97 3.60
N LEU A 200 -0.72 -4.66 2.68
CA LEU A 200 0.19 -4.03 1.74
C LEU A 200 -0.56 -3.23 0.66
N GLU A 201 -1.59 -3.82 0.08
CA GLU A 201 -2.48 -3.14 -0.86
C GLU A 201 -3.19 -1.95 -0.21
N ARG A 202 -3.60 -2.08 1.07
CA ARG A 202 -4.16 -0.97 1.83
C ARG A 202 -3.15 0.16 1.99
N TYR A 203 -1.92 -0.19 2.36
CA TYR A 203 -0.85 0.79 2.58
C TYR A 203 -0.56 1.59 1.30
N TYR A 204 -0.46 0.91 0.16
CA TYR A 204 -0.30 1.58 -1.14
C TYR A 204 -1.48 2.47 -1.48
N SER A 205 -2.69 1.97 -1.30
CA SER A 205 -3.93 2.69 -1.54
C SER A 205 -4.05 3.98 -0.71
N ALA A 206 -3.76 3.90 0.59
CA ALA A 206 -3.74 5.05 1.51
C ALA A 206 -2.65 6.08 1.14
N ASN A 207 -1.46 5.62 0.73
CA ASN A 207 -0.39 6.49 0.23
C ASN A 207 -0.66 7.10 -1.16
N GLY A 208 -1.73 6.64 -1.81
CA GLY A 208 -2.23 7.20 -3.06
C GLY A 208 -1.82 6.48 -4.32
N CYS A 209 -1.30 5.26 -4.21
CA CYS A 209 -1.11 4.42 -5.37
C CYS A 209 -2.47 4.11 -6.03
N LYS A 210 -2.47 4.17 -7.35
CA LYS A 210 -3.62 3.77 -8.19
C LYS A 210 -3.31 2.55 -9.05
N ILE A 211 -2.06 2.14 -9.07
CA ILE A 211 -1.55 1.00 -9.81
C ILE A 211 -0.73 0.15 -8.84
N ILE A 212 -0.91 -1.17 -8.90
CA ILE A 212 -0.02 -2.17 -8.30
C ILE A 212 0.58 -2.99 -9.45
N LEU A 213 1.90 -3.10 -9.47
CA LEU A 213 2.62 -3.99 -10.36
C LEU A 213 2.99 -5.26 -9.60
N ASN A 214 2.61 -6.40 -10.17
CA ASN A 214 2.71 -7.70 -9.52
C ASN A 214 3.46 -8.72 -10.39
N PRO A 215 4.81 -8.74 -10.36
CA PRO A 215 5.58 -9.89 -10.84
C PRO A 215 5.10 -11.16 -10.13
N THR A 216 4.80 -12.20 -10.91
CA THR A 216 4.13 -13.39 -10.42
C THR A 216 4.81 -14.65 -10.94
N ALA A 217 4.95 -15.66 -10.10
CA ALA A 217 5.23 -17.03 -10.51
C ALA A 217 4.31 -17.98 -9.73
N THR A 218 3.08 -18.12 -10.21
CA THR A 218 2.09 -19.05 -9.64
C THR A 218 1.86 -20.21 -10.61
N SER A 219 2.31 -21.40 -10.22
CA SER A 219 2.23 -22.61 -11.03
C SER A 219 0.82 -23.20 -11.02
N ARG A 220 0.54 -24.13 -11.95
CA ARG A 220 -0.66 -25.00 -12.01
C ARG A 220 -0.79 -25.96 -10.81
N SER A 221 -0.14 -25.67 -9.69
CA SER A 221 -0.05 -26.55 -8.54
C SER A 221 -1.29 -26.47 -7.66
N TYR A 222 -2.46 -26.81 -8.19
CA TYR A 222 -3.70 -26.91 -7.41
C TYR A 222 -4.59 -28.05 -7.90
N TYR A 223 -4.10 -29.27 -7.71
CA TYR A 223 -4.88 -30.51 -7.73
C TYR A 223 -5.41 -30.97 -9.09
N ASP A 224 -5.38 -32.27 -9.27
CA ASP A 224 -6.27 -32.96 -10.19
C ASP A 224 -7.68 -32.91 -9.61
N THR A 225 -8.46 -31.94 -10.08
CA THR A 225 -9.77 -31.63 -9.47
C THR A 225 -10.83 -32.66 -9.82
N ASP A 226 -10.72 -33.34 -10.96
CA ASP A 226 -11.71 -34.31 -11.45
C ASP A 226 -11.28 -35.79 -11.29
N GLY A 227 -10.04 -36.03 -10.86
CA GLY A 227 -9.50 -37.35 -10.59
C GLY A 227 -8.95 -38.08 -11.83
N ASP A 228 -8.71 -37.37 -12.94
CA ASP A 228 -8.21 -37.94 -14.20
C ASP A 228 -6.67 -38.11 -14.27
N GLY A 229 -5.97 -37.65 -13.25
CA GLY A 229 -4.52 -37.63 -13.12
C GLY A 229 -3.84 -36.38 -13.68
N LYS A 230 -4.56 -35.34 -14.09
CA LYS A 230 -4.01 -34.08 -14.63
C LYS A 230 -4.41 -32.89 -13.77
N ALA A 231 -3.53 -31.90 -13.68
CA ALA A 231 -3.86 -30.64 -13.02
C ALA A 231 -4.82 -29.83 -13.89
N ASN A 232 -5.90 -29.33 -13.28
CA ASN A 232 -6.93 -28.56 -13.96
C ASN A 232 -6.67 -27.07 -13.77
N ASP A 233 -6.90 -26.32 -14.84
CA ASP A 233 -6.56 -24.91 -14.97
C ASP A 233 -7.60 -24.02 -14.24
N GLU A 234 -8.82 -24.55 -14.04
CA GLU A 234 -9.99 -23.89 -13.49
C GLU A 234 -9.83 -23.52 -12.01
N GLY A 235 -9.24 -24.41 -11.19
CA GLY A 235 -9.03 -24.15 -9.76
C GLY A 235 -8.02 -23.02 -9.51
N TRP A 236 -6.92 -23.04 -10.27
CA TRP A 236 -5.95 -21.95 -10.28
C TRP A 236 -6.60 -20.64 -10.75
N GLU A 237 -7.44 -20.71 -11.81
CA GLU A 237 -8.09 -19.52 -12.37
C GLU A 237 -8.98 -18.85 -11.36
N TRP A 238 -9.84 -19.64 -10.72
CA TRP A 238 -10.73 -19.14 -9.70
C TRP A 238 -9.94 -18.47 -8.58
N TYR A 239 -8.90 -19.13 -8.08
CA TYR A 239 -8.05 -18.58 -7.02
C TYR A 239 -7.44 -17.23 -7.43
N TYR A 240 -6.80 -17.18 -8.59
CA TYR A 240 -6.09 -16.00 -9.07
C TYR A 240 -7.04 -14.84 -9.39
N LYS A 241 -8.13 -15.13 -10.12
CA LYS A 241 -9.15 -14.16 -10.52
C LYS A 241 -9.86 -13.59 -9.31
N ASN A 242 -10.39 -14.44 -8.43
CA ASN A 242 -11.13 -14.03 -7.24
C ASN A 242 -10.32 -13.06 -6.37
N ARG A 243 -9.00 -13.28 -6.27
CA ARG A 243 -8.08 -12.41 -5.53
C ARG A 243 -7.93 -11.05 -6.19
N LEU A 244 -7.51 -10.99 -7.45
CA LEU A 244 -7.29 -9.72 -8.14
C LEU A 244 -8.57 -8.88 -8.23
N GLU A 245 -9.71 -9.53 -8.49
CA GLU A 245 -11.01 -8.88 -8.56
C GLU A 245 -11.47 -8.34 -7.20
N SER A 246 -11.27 -9.10 -6.13
CA SER A 246 -11.57 -8.64 -4.76
C SER A 246 -10.80 -7.36 -4.44
N ILE A 247 -9.50 -7.32 -4.77
CA ILE A 247 -8.61 -6.19 -4.47
C ILE A 247 -9.01 -4.96 -5.28
N THR A 248 -9.10 -5.11 -6.60
CA THR A 248 -9.42 -4.01 -7.52
C THR A 248 -10.80 -3.42 -7.20
N SER A 249 -11.78 -4.26 -6.87
CA SER A 249 -13.12 -3.79 -6.47
C SER A 249 -13.11 -3.06 -5.13
N ARG A 250 -12.29 -3.50 -4.17
CA ARG A 250 -12.24 -2.95 -2.82
C ARG A 250 -11.49 -1.63 -2.76
N GLU A 251 -10.34 -1.55 -3.43
CA GLU A 251 -9.44 -0.38 -3.39
C GLU A 251 -9.65 0.59 -4.56
N GLY A 252 -10.31 0.18 -5.65
CA GLY A 252 -10.38 0.99 -6.86
C GLY A 252 -9.01 1.18 -7.54
N ILE A 253 -8.13 0.17 -7.40
CA ILE A 253 -6.77 0.15 -7.97
C ILE A 253 -6.76 -0.65 -9.28
N LEU A 254 -5.85 -0.29 -10.20
CA LEU A 254 -5.46 -1.11 -11.35
C LEU A 254 -4.35 -2.09 -10.93
N ILE A 255 -4.46 -3.36 -11.28
CA ILE A 255 -3.38 -4.33 -11.10
C ILE A 255 -2.88 -4.78 -12.47
N ALA A 256 -1.58 -4.63 -12.71
CA ALA A 256 -0.88 -5.32 -13.78
C ALA A 256 -0.12 -6.49 -13.17
N SER A 257 -0.46 -7.70 -13.58
CA SER A 257 0.08 -8.93 -13.01
C SER A 257 0.71 -9.77 -14.11
N SER A 258 2.00 -10.08 -14.00
CA SER A 258 2.78 -10.78 -15.03
C SER A 258 3.23 -12.13 -14.51
N ASN A 259 2.81 -13.23 -15.14
CA ASN A 259 3.08 -14.60 -14.68
C ASN A 259 4.03 -15.35 -15.63
N LEU A 260 4.83 -16.26 -15.08
CA LEU A 260 5.61 -17.20 -15.87
C LEU A 260 4.70 -18.11 -16.72
N VAL A 261 5.25 -18.69 -17.78
CA VAL A 261 4.56 -19.67 -18.62
C VAL A 261 5.47 -20.85 -18.98
N GLY A 262 4.90 -22.05 -19.01
CA GLY A 262 5.61 -23.27 -19.41
C GLY A 262 6.32 -24.00 -18.27
N LYS A 263 7.12 -24.99 -18.65
CA LYS A 263 7.90 -25.81 -17.72
C LYS A 263 9.14 -25.07 -17.26
N ASP A 264 9.43 -25.16 -15.98
CA ASP A 264 10.55 -24.47 -15.35
C ASP A 264 11.08 -25.28 -14.15
N GLY A 265 12.21 -24.87 -13.56
CA GLY A 265 12.86 -25.64 -12.50
C GLY A 265 13.80 -26.73 -13.03
N PRO A 266 14.51 -27.43 -12.12
CA PRO A 266 15.34 -28.57 -12.50
C PRO A 266 14.55 -29.63 -13.24
N VAL A 267 15.22 -30.32 -14.18
CA VAL A 267 14.59 -31.37 -14.97
C VAL A 267 14.33 -32.61 -14.11
N SER A 268 13.06 -33.00 -13.99
CA SER A 268 12.67 -34.24 -13.33
C SER A 268 13.23 -35.45 -14.07
N LYS A 269 13.83 -36.38 -13.31
CA LYS A 269 14.34 -37.65 -13.86
C LYS A 269 13.22 -38.56 -14.38
N GLU A 270 11.98 -38.34 -13.95
CA GLU A 270 10.84 -39.17 -14.31
C GLU A 270 10.13 -38.68 -15.57
N SER A 271 9.85 -37.37 -15.67
CA SER A 271 9.14 -36.79 -16.82
C SER A 271 10.08 -36.28 -17.92
N GLY A 272 11.34 -35.97 -17.61
CA GLY A 272 12.25 -35.30 -18.53
C GLY A 272 11.94 -33.82 -18.76
N GLU A 273 11.07 -33.23 -17.94
CA GLU A 273 10.65 -31.83 -17.99
C GLU A 273 10.94 -31.11 -16.66
N GLY A 274 10.90 -29.77 -16.66
CA GLY A 274 10.99 -28.97 -15.43
C GLY A 274 9.90 -29.34 -14.41
N ILE A 275 10.23 -29.24 -13.11
CA ILE A 275 9.33 -29.60 -12.00
C ILE A 275 8.18 -28.61 -11.78
N TYR A 276 8.31 -27.38 -12.25
CA TYR A 276 7.26 -26.37 -12.21
C TYR A 276 6.53 -26.30 -13.55
N ASP A 277 5.26 -25.92 -13.51
CA ASP A 277 4.42 -25.77 -14.70
C ASP A 277 3.55 -24.53 -14.53
N PHE A 278 3.89 -23.46 -15.24
CA PHE A 278 3.21 -22.18 -15.14
C PHE A 278 2.20 -22.00 -16.28
N PRO A 279 0.97 -21.55 -15.99
CA PRO A 279 -0.08 -21.47 -17.00
C PRO A 279 0.05 -20.27 -17.97
N GLY A 280 0.99 -19.35 -17.76
CA GLY A 280 0.91 -17.99 -18.30
C GLY A 280 -0.15 -17.23 -17.55
N ARG A 281 -1.04 -16.49 -18.24
CA ARG A 281 -2.19 -15.79 -17.64
C ARG A 281 -1.85 -14.46 -16.96
N SER A 282 -0.89 -13.74 -17.53
CA SER A 282 -0.66 -12.33 -17.21
C SER A 282 -1.87 -11.47 -17.60
N VAL A 283 -2.23 -10.52 -16.76
CA VAL A 283 -3.44 -9.70 -16.92
C VAL A 283 -3.24 -8.25 -16.50
N ILE A 284 -4.03 -7.36 -17.10
CA ILE A 284 -4.20 -5.98 -16.65
C ILE A 284 -5.67 -5.82 -16.27
N VAL A 285 -5.95 -5.69 -14.98
CA VAL A 285 -7.31 -5.77 -14.42
C VAL A 285 -7.60 -4.63 -13.46
N SER A 286 -8.85 -4.17 -13.51
CA SER A 286 -9.44 -3.22 -12.57
C SER A 286 -10.87 -3.68 -12.26
N ALA A 287 -11.63 -2.87 -11.54
CA ALA A 287 -13.03 -3.12 -11.27
C ALA A 287 -13.88 -1.85 -11.45
N ALA A 288 -15.12 -2.05 -11.88
CA ALA A 288 -16.22 -1.13 -11.74
C ALA A 288 -17.15 -1.60 -10.62
N PHE A 289 -18.20 -0.81 -10.35
CA PHE A 289 -19.22 -1.18 -9.36
C PHE A 289 -19.92 -2.50 -9.69
N ASP A 290 -20.13 -2.79 -10.98
CA ASP A 290 -20.89 -3.95 -11.45
C ASP A 290 -20.02 -5.10 -12.00
N GLY A 291 -18.70 -5.06 -11.86
CA GLY A 291 -17.86 -6.15 -12.34
C GLY A 291 -16.40 -5.81 -12.60
N PRO A 292 -15.59 -6.82 -12.96
CA PRO A 292 -14.21 -6.64 -13.34
C PRO A 292 -14.11 -5.95 -14.70
N ILE A 293 -13.03 -5.21 -14.92
CA ILE A 293 -12.66 -4.66 -16.23
C ILE A 293 -11.25 -5.14 -16.55
N TYR A 294 -11.15 -5.95 -17.60
CA TYR A 294 -9.88 -6.42 -18.12
C TYR A 294 -9.44 -5.56 -19.29
N PHE A 295 -8.27 -4.95 -19.16
CA PHE A 295 -7.64 -4.18 -20.21
C PHE A 295 -6.71 -5.04 -21.07
N GLY A 296 -6.18 -6.14 -20.54
CA GLY A 296 -5.35 -7.09 -21.28
C GLY A 296 -5.31 -8.46 -20.61
N GLY A 297 -5.08 -9.50 -21.40
CA GLY A 297 -4.89 -10.87 -20.91
C GLY A 297 -6.16 -11.68 -20.64
N ALA A 298 -7.35 -11.18 -20.99
CA ALA A 298 -8.62 -11.89 -20.80
C ALA A 298 -9.59 -11.71 -21.99
N GLU A 299 -10.45 -12.71 -22.21
CA GLU A 299 -11.59 -12.71 -23.15
C GLU A 299 -12.87 -13.05 -22.37
N ASP A 300 -13.91 -12.20 -22.45
CA ASP A 300 -15.21 -12.39 -21.76
C ASP A 300 -15.08 -12.74 -20.25
N SER A 301 -14.09 -12.14 -19.58
CA SER A 301 -13.71 -12.34 -18.16
C SER A 301 -12.95 -13.63 -17.84
N ASN A 302 -12.58 -14.44 -18.84
CA ASN A 302 -11.72 -15.61 -18.67
C ASN A 302 -10.28 -15.25 -19.01
N ILE A 303 -9.34 -15.64 -18.16
CA ILE A 303 -7.94 -15.27 -18.35
C ILE A 303 -7.28 -16.19 -19.39
N ILE A 304 -6.70 -15.61 -20.44
CA ILE A 304 -6.20 -16.36 -21.60
C ILE A 304 -4.86 -17.04 -21.26
N THR A 305 -4.68 -18.27 -21.75
CA THR A 305 -3.60 -19.18 -21.33
C THR A 305 -2.55 -19.48 -22.41
N GLY A 306 -1.37 -19.94 -21.97
CA GLY A 306 -0.64 -21.00 -22.67
C GLY A 306 0.36 -20.62 -23.78
N LYS A 307 0.75 -19.35 -23.94
CA LYS A 307 1.87 -18.95 -24.80
C LYS A 307 2.68 -17.84 -24.15
N ASP A 308 3.99 -17.87 -24.37
CA ASP A 308 4.84 -16.74 -24.12
C ASP A 308 4.48 -15.59 -25.06
N GLY A 309 4.61 -14.36 -24.58
CA GLY A 309 4.24 -13.20 -25.36
C GLY A 309 4.00 -11.93 -24.56
N LEU A 310 4.14 -10.80 -25.26
CA LEU A 310 3.82 -9.46 -24.80
C LEU A 310 2.31 -9.21 -24.88
N ILE A 311 1.71 -8.81 -23.77
CA ILE A 311 0.29 -8.47 -23.65
C ILE A 311 0.17 -6.99 -23.25
N THR A 312 -0.49 -6.20 -24.09
CA THR A 312 -0.71 -4.77 -23.86
C THR A 312 -2.15 -4.47 -23.45
N ASN A 313 -2.37 -3.30 -22.86
CA ASN A 313 -3.73 -2.80 -22.64
C ASN A 313 -4.42 -2.46 -23.98
N SER A 314 -5.54 -3.14 -24.23
CA SER A 314 -6.36 -3.03 -25.44
C SER A 314 -7.09 -1.70 -25.63
N SER A 315 -7.21 -0.90 -24.56
CA SER A 315 -7.87 0.40 -24.53
C SER A 315 -7.21 1.34 -23.53
N GLU A 316 -7.51 2.63 -23.67
CA GLU A 316 -7.07 3.68 -22.76
C GLU A 316 -7.57 3.42 -21.32
N ILE A 317 -6.71 3.67 -20.33
CA ILE A 317 -7.00 3.51 -18.92
C ILE A 317 -6.99 4.88 -18.25
N ASP A 318 -8.17 5.36 -17.86
CA ASP A 318 -8.31 6.55 -17.03
C ASP A 318 -8.02 6.18 -15.57
N ILE A 319 -6.88 6.65 -15.05
CA ILE A 319 -6.41 6.40 -13.68
C ILE A 319 -7.07 7.37 -12.70
N LYS A 320 -7.32 8.61 -13.12
CA LYS A 320 -7.86 9.68 -12.28
C LYS A 320 -9.30 9.43 -11.85
N ASN A 321 -10.15 9.02 -12.79
CA ASN A 321 -11.57 8.81 -12.54
C ASN A 321 -11.89 7.40 -12.01
N LYS A 322 -10.86 6.58 -11.71
CA LYS A 322 -11.09 5.35 -10.97
C LYS A 322 -11.72 5.65 -9.60
N PRO A 323 -12.64 4.79 -9.13
CA PRO A 323 -13.18 4.91 -7.79
C PRO A 323 -12.05 5.10 -6.79
N SER A 324 -12.16 6.10 -5.92
CA SER A 324 -11.18 6.28 -4.87
C SER A 324 -11.34 5.18 -3.82
N SER A 325 -10.22 4.64 -3.35
CA SER A 325 -10.25 3.74 -2.20
C SER A 325 -10.98 4.39 -1.05
N THR A 326 -11.64 3.55 -0.26
CA THR A 326 -12.31 3.93 0.97
C THR A 326 -11.39 4.67 1.96
N THR A 327 -10.06 4.52 1.85
CA THR A 327 -9.08 5.23 2.68
C THR A 327 -9.01 6.73 2.43
N LYS A 328 -9.25 7.20 1.21
CA LYS A 328 -9.06 8.62 0.84
C LYS A 328 -10.30 9.48 0.97
N VAL A 329 -11.48 8.86 0.94
CA VAL A 329 -12.77 9.57 0.89
C VAL A 329 -13.63 9.35 2.13
N SER A 330 -13.20 8.47 3.04
CA SER A 330 -13.93 8.15 4.26
C SER A 330 -13.27 8.80 5.47
N SER A 331 -14.07 9.51 6.25
CA SER A 331 -13.71 9.98 7.59
C SER A 331 -13.50 8.84 8.60
N ASP A 332 -13.82 7.61 8.22
CA ASP A 332 -13.90 6.46 9.11
C ASP A 332 -12.74 5.48 8.86
N PHE A 333 -11.70 5.92 8.13
CA PHE A 333 -10.46 5.17 8.04
C PHE A 333 -9.66 5.35 9.34
N HIS A 334 -9.54 4.27 10.12
CA HIS A 334 -8.91 4.27 11.46
C HIS A 334 -7.63 3.42 11.50
N PRO A 335 -6.54 3.87 10.82
CA PRO A 335 -5.26 3.17 10.86
C PRO A 335 -4.68 3.07 12.29
N ASP A 336 -5.06 3.95 13.20
CA ASP A 336 -4.73 3.88 14.63
C ASP A 336 -5.30 2.64 15.31
N TYR A 337 -6.53 2.24 14.99
CA TYR A 337 -7.12 1.00 15.52
C TYR A 337 -6.40 -0.22 14.97
N TYR A 338 -6.06 -0.22 13.68
CA TYR A 338 -5.36 -1.33 13.05
C TYR A 338 -3.95 -1.48 13.63
N ALA A 339 -3.22 -0.38 13.83
CA ALA A 339 -1.91 -0.41 14.47
C ALA A 339 -1.98 -1.10 15.85
N LEU A 340 -3.00 -0.79 16.66
CA LEU A 340 -3.22 -1.42 17.97
C LEU A 340 -3.54 -2.92 17.87
N TRP A 341 -4.44 -3.31 16.96
CA TRP A 341 -4.85 -4.71 16.79
C TRP A 341 -3.70 -5.60 16.31
N TYR A 342 -2.96 -5.13 15.31
CA TYR A 342 -1.81 -5.87 14.80
C TYR A 342 -0.65 -5.87 15.80
N LYS A 343 -0.49 -4.80 16.60
CA LYS A 343 0.45 -4.79 17.72
C LYS A 343 0.08 -5.84 18.78
N GLU A 344 -1.19 -5.98 19.11
CA GLU A 344 -1.65 -7.04 20.03
C GLU A 344 -1.31 -8.44 19.49
N LEU A 345 -1.54 -8.70 18.20
CA LEU A 345 -1.16 -9.96 17.56
C LEU A 345 0.36 -10.18 17.58
N ALA A 346 1.15 -9.12 17.37
CA ALA A 346 2.60 -9.16 17.46
C ALA A 346 3.07 -9.49 18.88
N ASP A 347 2.48 -8.85 19.90
CA ASP A 347 2.81 -9.10 21.31
C ASP A 347 2.45 -10.53 21.71
N ARG A 348 1.30 -11.07 21.26
CA ARG A 348 0.91 -12.48 21.45
C ARG A 348 1.92 -13.44 20.82
N LYS A 349 2.31 -13.19 19.57
CA LYS A 349 3.34 -13.97 18.86
C LYS A 349 4.70 -13.92 19.58
N ALA A 350 5.12 -12.73 20.04
CA ALA A 350 6.37 -12.54 20.79
C ALA A 350 6.35 -13.29 22.14
N ASN A 351 5.18 -13.45 22.74
CA ASN A 351 4.97 -14.24 23.96
C ASN A 351 4.85 -15.76 23.70
N GLY A 352 5.08 -16.21 22.46
CA GLY A 352 5.09 -17.62 22.09
C GLY A 352 3.73 -18.22 21.73
N GLU A 353 2.69 -17.41 21.57
CA GLU A 353 1.38 -17.88 21.11
C GLU A 353 1.42 -18.18 19.61
N SER A 354 0.90 -19.34 19.21
CA SER A 354 0.66 -19.65 17.80
C SER A 354 -0.63 -18.99 17.32
N LEU A 355 -0.52 -18.09 16.34
CA LEU A 355 -1.68 -17.56 15.62
C LEU A 355 -2.22 -18.55 14.57
N SER A 356 -1.51 -19.65 14.31
CA SER A 356 -1.96 -20.69 13.37
C SER A 356 -2.88 -21.71 14.04
N TYR A 357 -3.97 -22.06 13.36
CA TYR A 357 -4.88 -23.11 13.77
C TYR A 357 -5.63 -23.68 12.56
N THR A 358 -6.26 -24.83 12.75
CA THR A 358 -7.14 -25.41 11.73
C THR A 358 -8.26 -26.18 12.43
N SER A 359 -9.49 -25.86 12.06
CA SER A 359 -10.68 -26.57 12.51
C SER A 359 -10.81 -27.91 11.78
N LYS A 360 -11.19 -28.93 12.54
CA LYS A 360 -11.57 -30.26 12.05
C LYS A 360 -13.06 -30.53 12.21
N ILE A 361 -13.85 -29.48 12.45
CA ILE A 361 -15.28 -29.59 12.74
C ILE A 361 -16.03 -29.80 11.42
N SER A 362 -16.33 -31.06 11.12
CA SER A 362 -17.13 -31.44 9.95
C SER A 362 -18.64 -31.30 10.18
N ASP A 363 -19.08 -31.49 11.42
CA ASP A 363 -20.48 -31.32 11.85
C ASP A 363 -20.71 -29.94 12.48
N GLY A 364 -20.60 -28.89 11.66
CA GLY A 364 -20.75 -27.49 12.08
C GLY A 364 -22.19 -27.08 12.40
N PRO A 365 -22.47 -25.78 12.60
CA PRO A 365 -23.83 -25.32 12.84
C PRO A 365 -24.73 -25.48 11.60
N ILE A 366 -26.04 -25.63 11.83
CA ILE A 366 -27.05 -25.30 10.83
C ILE A 366 -27.23 -23.78 10.89
N ALA A 367 -26.81 -23.08 9.84
CA ALA A 367 -26.96 -21.63 9.73
C ALA A 367 -28.13 -21.28 8.82
N ALA A 368 -28.73 -20.12 9.06
CA ALA A 368 -29.73 -19.56 8.19
C ALA A 368 -29.57 -18.06 8.02
N VAL A 369 -29.88 -17.58 6.81
CA VAL A 369 -29.94 -16.17 6.45
C VAL A 369 -31.37 -15.83 6.01
N VAL A 370 -31.84 -14.65 6.42
CA VAL A 370 -33.19 -14.18 6.13
C VAL A 370 -33.15 -13.15 5.02
N ASN A 371 -33.70 -13.50 3.87
CA ASN A 371 -33.96 -12.54 2.80
C ASN A 371 -35.33 -11.93 3.04
N CYS A 372 -35.35 -10.72 3.57
CA CYS A 372 -36.59 -10.01 3.82
C CYS A 372 -36.45 -8.52 3.53
N SER A 373 -37.59 -7.91 3.24
CA SER A 373 -37.74 -6.46 3.24
C SER A 373 -38.23 -6.02 4.60
N SER A 374 -37.65 -4.95 5.14
CA SER A 374 -38.16 -4.28 6.32
C SER A 374 -39.20 -3.23 5.93
N LYS A 375 -40.23 -3.07 6.75
CA LYS A 375 -41.14 -1.92 6.66
C LYS A 375 -40.49 -0.73 7.37
N TRP A 376 -40.23 0.34 6.62
CA TRP A 376 -39.58 1.52 7.17
C TRP A 376 -40.31 2.08 8.40
N GLY A 377 -39.55 2.42 9.45
CA GLY A 377 -40.02 3.05 10.67
C GLY A 377 -40.97 2.23 11.56
N ASP A 378 -41.46 1.07 11.10
CA ASP A 378 -42.45 0.25 11.82
C ASP A 378 -41.79 -0.92 12.55
N LYS A 379 -41.15 -0.61 13.69
CA LYS A 379 -40.47 -1.61 14.53
C LYS A 379 -41.37 -2.79 14.90
N GLU A 380 -42.65 -2.54 15.16
CA GLU A 380 -43.57 -3.60 15.57
C GLU A 380 -43.93 -4.54 14.42
N ALA A 381 -44.12 -4.02 13.20
CA ALA A 381 -44.30 -4.86 12.03
C ALA A 381 -43.04 -5.69 11.73
N ASN A 382 -41.86 -5.06 11.81
CA ASN A 382 -40.58 -5.73 11.56
C ASN A 382 -40.30 -6.80 12.60
N LYS A 383 -40.49 -6.51 13.88
CA LYS A 383 -40.37 -7.48 14.98
C LYS A 383 -41.30 -8.68 14.80
N LYS A 384 -42.56 -8.45 14.41
CA LYS A 384 -43.52 -9.54 14.11
C LYS A 384 -43.06 -10.40 12.93
N MET A 385 -42.51 -9.80 11.88
CA MET A 385 -41.90 -10.54 10.78
C MET A 385 -40.70 -11.37 11.27
N MET A 386 -39.80 -10.78 12.04
CA MET A 386 -38.64 -11.49 12.59
C MET A 386 -39.04 -12.69 13.44
N ILE A 387 -40.06 -12.55 14.31
CA ILE A 387 -40.58 -13.66 15.13
C ILE A 387 -41.06 -14.83 14.25
N LYS A 388 -41.73 -14.56 13.12
CA LYS A 388 -42.15 -15.63 12.20
C LYS A 388 -40.96 -16.40 11.63
N TYR A 389 -39.91 -15.69 11.20
CA TYR A 389 -38.69 -16.33 10.69
C TYR A 389 -37.92 -17.06 11.78
N ILE A 390 -37.92 -16.56 13.01
CA ILE A 390 -37.35 -17.23 14.18
C ILE A 390 -38.07 -18.57 14.42
N GLU A 391 -39.40 -18.58 14.40
CA GLU A 391 -40.20 -19.81 14.57
C GLU A 391 -40.01 -20.78 13.40
N GLU A 392 -39.93 -20.28 12.16
CA GLU A 392 -39.63 -21.10 10.98
C GLU A 392 -38.23 -21.73 11.09
N ALA A 393 -37.22 -20.94 11.44
CA ALA A 393 -35.84 -21.40 11.64
C ALA A 393 -35.76 -22.46 12.74
N ALA A 394 -36.48 -22.26 13.85
CA ALA A 394 -36.58 -23.25 14.92
C ALA A 394 -37.20 -24.58 14.42
N SER A 395 -38.22 -24.53 13.56
CA SER A 395 -38.81 -25.75 12.96
C SER A 395 -37.83 -26.53 12.07
N LYS A 396 -36.80 -25.85 11.55
CA LYS A 396 -35.71 -26.40 10.74
C LYS A 396 -34.45 -26.74 11.55
N ASN A 397 -34.51 -26.65 12.89
CA ASN A 397 -33.37 -26.89 13.80
C ASN A 397 -32.16 -25.98 13.56
N VAL A 398 -32.39 -24.74 13.11
CA VAL A 398 -31.33 -23.75 12.91
C VAL A 398 -30.63 -23.45 14.23
N ASN A 399 -29.30 -23.34 14.17
CA ASN A 399 -28.45 -23.01 15.30
C ASN A 399 -28.02 -21.54 15.32
N ILE A 400 -27.83 -20.95 14.14
CA ILE A 400 -27.42 -19.55 13.96
C ILE A 400 -28.35 -18.93 12.92
N LEU A 401 -29.13 -17.94 13.33
CA LEU A 401 -30.04 -17.19 12.46
C LEU A 401 -29.56 -15.75 12.34
N VAL A 402 -29.34 -15.31 11.10
CA VAL A 402 -28.85 -13.96 10.80
C VAL A 402 -29.90 -13.21 9.99
N PHE A 403 -30.22 -12.00 10.44
CA PHE A 403 -31.03 -11.04 9.72
C PHE A 403 -30.16 -9.92 9.14
N PRO A 404 -30.67 -9.17 8.15
CA PRO A 404 -29.98 -8.04 7.56
C PRO A 404 -29.64 -6.91 8.54
N GLU A 405 -28.75 -6.04 8.08
CA GLU A 405 -28.45 -4.75 8.70
C GLU A 405 -29.72 -3.89 8.78
N THR A 406 -29.90 -3.15 9.89
CA THR A 406 -31.05 -2.26 10.16
C THR A 406 -32.45 -2.87 9.99
N VAL A 407 -32.59 -4.21 9.95
CA VAL A 407 -33.86 -4.90 9.68
C VAL A 407 -35.01 -4.47 10.60
N LEU A 408 -34.71 -4.04 11.82
CA LEU A 408 -35.72 -3.60 12.78
C LEU A 408 -36.41 -2.28 12.37
N THR A 409 -35.72 -1.43 11.61
CA THR A 409 -36.18 -0.09 11.25
C THR A 409 -36.32 0.16 9.75
N GLY A 410 -35.61 -0.60 8.91
CA GLY A 410 -35.31 -0.22 7.53
C GLY A 410 -34.08 0.68 7.43
N TYR A 411 -33.60 0.87 6.19
CA TYR A 411 -32.31 1.51 5.91
C TYR A 411 -32.44 2.96 5.40
N SER A 412 -33.48 3.30 4.63
CA SER A 412 -33.68 4.63 4.00
C SER A 412 -35.13 5.14 4.04
N TYR A 413 -35.37 6.43 3.76
CA TYR A 413 -36.52 7.22 4.26
C TYR A 413 -37.82 7.02 3.48
N GLU A 414 -38.97 7.15 4.15
CA GLU A 414 -40.30 7.19 3.53
C GLU A 414 -40.69 8.62 3.06
N ASP A 415 -41.74 8.72 2.24
CA ASP A 415 -42.28 9.97 1.65
C ASP A 415 -42.38 11.11 2.68
N PRO A 416 -41.68 12.27 2.52
CA PRO A 416 -41.67 13.35 3.50
C PRO A 416 -43.06 13.92 3.81
N GLU A 417 -44.04 13.76 2.92
CA GLU A 417 -45.42 14.19 3.16
C GLU A 417 -46.22 13.18 4.02
N LYS A 418 -45.73 11.94 4.13
CA LYS A 418 -46.31 10.86 4.96
C LYS A 418 -45.45 10.53 6.19
N ASP A 419 -44.22 11.01 6.20
CA ASP A 419 -43.24 10.76 7.25
C ASP A 419 -43.55 11.61 8.50
N THR A 420 -43.95 10.95 9.57
CA THR A 420 -44.17 11.58 10.88
C THR A 420 -42.88 11.88 11.64
N LEU A 421 -41.73 11.40 11.15
CA LEU A 421 -40.41 11.45 11.75
C LEU A 421 -39.42 12.36 10.98
N GLN A 422 -39.83 13.09 9.92
CA GLN A 422 -39.02 14.06 9.13
C GLN A 422 -37.66 13.56 8.56
N GLY A 423 -37.53 12.27 8.23
CA GLY A 423 -36.43 11.72 7.43
C GLY A 423 -35.61 10.63 8.13
N ASN A 424 -34.64 10.04 7.41
CA ASN A 424 -33.80 8.93 7.89
C ASN A 424 -33.11 9.21 9.22
N ASP A 425 -32.55 10.41 9.35
CA ASP A 425 -31.67 10.70 10.47
C ASP A 425 -32.46 10.79 11.78
N GLU A 426 -33.64 11.38 11.70
CA GLU A 426 -34.58 11.45 12.81
C GLU A 426 -35.22 10.07 13.08
N MET A 427 -35.52 9.27 12.06
CA MET A 427 -36.08 7.93 12.22
C MET A 427 -35.16 7.02 13.04
N HIS A 428 -33.89 6.87 12.63
CA HIS A 428 -32.96 5.98 13.33
C HIS A 428 -32.74 6.42 14.78
N VAL A 429 -32.62 7.72 15.04
CA VAL A 429 -32.44 8.26 16.38
C VAL A 429 -33.71 8.08 17.24
N ALA A 430 -34.88 8.39 16.68
CA ALA A 430 -36.16 8.29 17.38
C ALA A 430 -36.47 6.84 17.78
N LEU A 431 -36.20 5.89 16.88
CA LEU A 431 -36.55 4.48 17.07
C LEU A 431 -35.47 3.66 17.76
N ALA A 432 -34.24 4.17 17.87
CA ALA A 432 -33.15 3.45 18.52
C ALA A 432 -33.46 3.07 19.99
N GLU A 433 -32.94 1.92 20.38
CA GLU A 433 -33.06 1.34 21.73
C GLU A 433 -31.66 1.07 22.28
N THR A 434 -31.50 0.98 23.60
CA THR A 434 -30.25 0.46 24.17
C THR A 434 -30.12 -1.04 23.85
N ILE A 435 -28.90 -1.58 23.89
CA ILE A 435 -28.68 -3.03 23.88
C ILE A 435 -27.98 -3.46 25.20
N PRO A 436 -28.62 -4.26 26.07
CA PRO A 436 -30.00 -4.75 25.98
C PRO A 436 -31.08 -3.65 26.06
N GLY A 437 -32.21 -3.88 25.40
CA GLY A 437 -33.38 -3.01 25.33
C GLY A 437 -34.66 -3.82 25.09
N GLU A 438 -35.77 -3.14 24.82
CA GLU A 438 -37.11 -3.75 24.71
C GLU A 438 -37.14 -4.90 23.70
N THR A 439 -36.73 -4.63 22.46
CA THR A 439 -36.75 -5.62 21.38
C THR A 439 -35.75 -6.74 21.61
N THR A 440 -34.52 -6.44 22.03
CA THR A 440 -33.52 -7.49 22.27
C THR A 440 -33.89 -8.38 23.45
N ASN A 441 -34.53 -7.84 24.49
CA ASN A 441 -35.00 -8.63 25.63
C ASN A 441 -36.11 -9.60 25.22
N GLU A 442 -37.08 -9.14 24.42
CA GLU A 442 -38.16 -9.99 23.90
C GLU A 442 -37.61 -11.10 23.00
N LEU A 443 -36.78 -10.76 22.01
CA LEU A 443 -36.23 -11.73 21.07
C LEU A 443 -35.22 -12.70 21.74
N SER A 444 -34.57 -12.29 22.83
CA SER A 444 -33.66 -13.16 23.59
C SER A 444 -34.39 -14.34 24.26
N GLU A 445 -35.65 -14.14 24.67
CA GLU A 445 -36.46 -15.26 25.19
C GLU A 445 -36.71 -16.32 24.11
N TYR A 446 -36.81 -15.93 22.83
CA TYR A 446 -36.90 -16.87 21.72
C TYR A 446 -35.55 -17.56 21.44
N ALA A 447 -34.44 -16.82 21.48
CA ALA A 447 -33.09 -17.38 21.37
C ALA A 447 -32.87 -18.48 22.42
N LYS A 448 -33.25 -18.21 23.68
CA LYS A 448 -33.19 -19.14 24.80
C LYS A 448 -34.15 -20.32 24.64
N LYS A 449 -35.40 -20.07 24.27
CA LYS A 449 -36.43 -21.11 24.06
C LYS A 449 -36.00 -22.13 23.02
N TYR A 450 -35.35 -21.69 21.94
CA TYR A 450 -34.97 -22.55 20.83
C TYR A 450 -33.48 -22.98 20.86
N GLY A 451 -32.70 -22.48 21.80
CA GLY A 451 -31.27 -22.79 21.90
C GLY A 451 -30.47 -22.32 20.67
N MET A 452 -30.81 -21.14 20.16
CA MET A 452 -30.34 -20.61 18.88
C MET A 452 -29.65 -19.25 19.08
N TYR A 453 -28.57 -19.01 18.34
CA TYR A 453 -28.02 -17.66 18.19
C TYR A 453 -28.88 -16.86 17.22
N ILE A 454 -29.29 -15.66 17.61
CA ILE A 454 -30.03 -14.73 16.73
C ILE A 454 -29.24 -13.44 16.63
N ILE A 455 -28.88 -13.07 15.39
CA ILE A 455 -28.09 -11.87 15.09
C ILE A 455 -28.91 -10.99 14.13
N PHE A 456 -29.08 -9.71 14.44
CA PHE A 456 -29.84 -8.79 13.59
C PHE A 456 -29.37 -7.34 13.72
N GLY A 457 -29.52 -6.56 12.65
CA GLY A 457 -29.18 -5.14 12.65
C GLY A 457 -30.27 -4.24 13.25
N MET A 458 -29.86 -3.25 14.04
CA MET A 458 -30.72 -2.22 14.62
C MET A 458 -29.94 -0.95 14.97
N SER A 459 -30.63 0.17 15.16
CA SER A 459 -30.04 1.38 15.71
C SER A 459 -29.95 1.29 17.24
N GLU A 460 -28.74 1.48 17.79
CA GLU A 460 -28.43 1.36 19.22
C GLU A 460 -28.18 2.74 19.88
N LYS A 461 -28.87 3.03 20.99
CA LYS A 461 -28.57 4.17 21.86
C LYS A 461 -27.43 3.85 22.82
N ASP A 462 -26.52 4.79 23.02
CA ASP A 462 -25.51 4.68 24.08
C ASP A 462 -26.18 4.69 25.46
N LYS A 463 -25.78 3.76 26.33
CA LYS A 463 -26.21 3.70 27.73
C LYS A 463 -25.80 4.95 28.52
N LYS A 464 -24.79 5.69 28.05
CA LYS A 464 -24.32 6.94 28.66
C LYS A 464 -25.21 8.14 28.33
N GLY A 465 -26.13 8.02 27.37
CA GLY A 465 -27.05 9.08 26.94
C GLY A 465 -26.83 9.50 25.49
N SER A 466 -27.50 10.59 25.08
CA SER A 466 -27.45 11.10 23.71
C SER A 466 -26.04 11.51 23.29
N MET A 467 -25.65 11.08 22.08
CA MET A 467 -24.39 11.46 21.44
C MET A 467 -24.67 12.52 20.39
N PHE A 468 -23.76 13.46 20.20
CA PHE A 468 -23.90 14.51 19.19
C PHE A 468 -22.62 14.63 18.35
N GLU A 469 -22.78 14.61 17.03
CA GLU A 469 -21.69 14.82 16.06
C GLU A 469 -22.20 15.75 14.94
N ASN A 470 -21.31 16.53 14.35
CA ASN A 470 -21.64 17.40 13.22
C ASN A 470 -22.08 16.55 12.02
N ALA A 471 -23.29 16.78 11.52
CA ALA A 471 -23.75 16.16 10.28
C ALA A 471 -23.08 16.83 9.08
N LYS A 472 -22.16 16.09 8.46
CA LYS A 472 -21.38 16.51 7.29
C LYS A 472 -22.24 17.03 6.14
N TYR A 473 -23.45 16.48 5.96
CA TYR A 473 -24.36 16.84 4.87
C TYR A 473 -25.52 17.74 5.29
N LEU A 474 -25.59 18.17 6.56
CA LEU A 474 -26.59 19.09 7.09
C LEU A 474 -25.94 20.40 7.57
N ASN A 475 -25.16 21.05 6.69
CA ASN A 475 -24.48 22.32 6.96
C ASN A 475 -23.62 22.33 8.24
N ASN A 476 -23.05 21.18 8.63
CA ASN A 476 -22.30 21.02 9.89
C ASN A 476 -23.11 21.36 11.15
N THR A 477 -24.42 21.10 11.14
CA THR A 477 -25.25 21.22 12.33
C THR A 477 -24.96 20.05 13.27
N ASN A 478 -24.83 20.32 14.57
CA ASN A 478 -24.65 19.28 15.57
C ASN A 478 -25.98 18.57 15.79
N VAL A 479 -26.06 17.28 15.43
CA VAL A 479 -27.29 16.47 15.52
C VAL A 479 -27.08 15.29 16.44
N GLU A 480 -28.16 14.83 17.07
CA GLU A 480 -28.12 13.61 17.86
C GLU A 480 -27.80 12.40 16.96
N LYS A 481 -27.02 11.45 17.49
CA LYS A 481 -26.58 10.25 16.78
C LYS A 481 -26.76 9.01 17.63
N VAL A 482 -26.80 7.87 16.96
CA VAL A 482 -26.87 6.53 17.54
C VAL A 482 -25.78 5.65 16.94
N TYR A 483 -25.68 4.38 17.33
CA TYR A 483 -24.84 3.42 16.64
C TYR A 483 -25.66 2.64 15.61
N ASN A 484 -25.07 2.30 14.47
CA ASN A 484 -25.54 1.18 13.66
C ASN A 484 -24.95 -0.10 14.28
N SER A 485 -25.80 -1.04 14.70
CA SER A 485 -25.33 -2.17 15.52
C SER A 485 -25.98 -3.48 15.14
N ALA A 486 -25.24 -4.57 15.35
CA ALA A 486 -25.73 -5.93 15.27
C ALA A 486 -25.97 -6.41 16.71
N ALA A 487 -27.23 -6.62 17.07
CA ALA A 487 -27.60 -7.27 18.31
C ALA A 487 -27.26 -8.77 18.21
N ILE A 488 -26.69 -9.33 19.26
CA ILE A 488 -26.27 -10.73 19.34
C ILE A 488 -26.97 -11.37 20.55
N LEU A 489 -27.92 -12.24 20.26
CA LEU A 489 -28.71 -12.96 21.26
C LEU A 489 -28.21 -14.39 21.38
N PHE A 490 -27.83 -14.80 22.58
CA PHE A 490 -27.23 -16.09 22.84
C PHE A 490 -28.29 -17.16 23.19
N PRO A 491 -28.00 -18.46 22.92
CA PRO A 491 -28.86 -19.59 23.31
C PRO A 491 -29.19 -19.71 24.79
N ASP A 492 -28.44 -19.05 25.68
CA ASP A 492 -28.67 -19.04 27.12
C ASP A 492 -29.49 -17.83 27.61
N GLY A 493 -29.82 -16.91 26.69
CA GLY A 493 -30.54 -15.66 26.95
C GLY A 493 -29.63 -14.44 27.20
N ASN A 494 -28.30 -14.61 27.17
CA ASN A 494 -27.38 -13.47 27.22
C ASN A 494 -27.50 -12.61 25.95
N ILE A 495 -27.12 -11.33 26.07
CA ILE A 495 -27.24 -10.33 24.99
C ILE A 495 -25.97 -9.49 24.97
N THR A 496 -25.40 -9.30 23.77
CA THR A 496 -24.36 -8.28 23.50
C THR A 496 -24.64 -7.62 22.15
N SER A 497 -23.81 -6.65 21.76
CA SER A 497 -23.86 -6.07 20.42
C SER A 497 -22.46 -5.86 19.84
N TYR A 498 -22.40 -5.71 18.53
CA TYR A 498 -21.29 -5.12 17.81
C TYR A 498 -21.75 -3.78 17.21
N GLN A 499 -20.93 -2.74 17.36
CA GLN A 499 -21.19 -1.41 16.82
C GLN A 499 -20.33 -1.22 15.56
N LYS A 500 -20.98 -0.93 14.44
CA LYS A 500 -20.33 -0.77 13.12
C LYS A 500 -19.20 0.24 13.19
N MET A 501 -18.04 -0.11 12.64
CA MET A 501 -16.84 0.72 12.73
C MET A 501 -16.67 1.65 11.52
N HIS A 502 -17.19 1.27 10.36
CA HIS A 502 -17.06 2.02 9.11
C HIS A 502 -18.43 2.37 8.53
N ARG A 503 -18.81 3.64 8.51
CA ARG A 503 -20.13 4.07 8.04
C ARG A 503 -20.21 4.09 6.51
N ALA A 504 -21.36 3.73 5.96
CA ALA A 504 -21.65 3.70 4.53
C ALA A 504 -22.55 4.87 4.09
N GLY A 505 -22.20 5.57 3.01
CA GLY A 505 -23.06 6.57 2.37
C GLY A 505 -23.57 7.64 3.33
N LEU A 506 -24.89 7.68 3.55
CA LEU A 506 -25.58 8.65 4.41
C LEU A 506 -25.60 8.27 5.89
N GLU A 507 -25.07 7.11 6.28
CA GLU A 507 -25.01 6.68 7.69
C GLU A 507 -24.32 7.70 8.59
N ALA A 508 -23.36 8.47 8.08
CA ALA A 508 -22.71 9.56 8.83
C ALA A 508 -23.69 10.66 9.31
N ASN A 509 -24.90 10.73 8.75
CA ASN A 509 -25.91 11.69 9.16
C ASN A 509 -26.70 11.27 10.41
N TRP A 510 -26.68 9.98 10.79
CA TRP A 510 -27.44 9.48 11.93
C TRP A 510 -26.66 8.58 12.89
N SER A 511 -25.53 8.06 12.43
CA SER A 511 -24.68 7.16 13.21
C SER A 511 -23.31 7.73 13.53
N VAL A 512 -22.74 7.26 14.64
CA VAL A 512 -21.32 7.35 14.98
C VAL A 512 -20.64 5.99 14.78
N CYS A 513 -19.32 5.99 14.62
CA CYS A 513 -18.53 4.75 14.53
C CYS A 513 -18.34 4.08 15.90
N GLY A 514 -18.44 2.75 15.92
CA GLY A 514 -17.88 1.92 16.97
C GLY A 514 -16.36 1.89 16.93
N SER A 515 -15.74 1.35 17.98
CA SER A 515 -14.27 1.29 18.10
C SER A 515 -13.73 -0.09 18.49
N ASN A 516 -14.60 -1.07 18.69
CA ASN A 516 -14.21 -2.34 19.31
C ASN A 516 -14.61 -3.52 18.42
N PRO A 517 -13.64 -4.37 18.03
CA PRO A 517 -13.93 -5.70 17.49
C PRO A 517 -14.73 -6.54 18.49
N VAL A 518 -15.63 -7.39 18.00
CA VAL A 518 -16.43 -8.30 18.83
C VAL A 518 -16.31 -9.73 18.32
N MET A 519 -15.79 -10.59 19.19
CA MET A 519 -15.77 -12.04 19.02
C MET A 519 -16.32 -12.72 20.27
N PHE A 520 -16.96 -13.88 20.09
CA PHE A 520 -17.40 -14.72 21.19
C PHE A 520 -17.12 -16.20 20.92
N ASP A 521 -16.94 -16.97 22.00
CA ASP A 521 -16.73 -18.41 21.92
C ASP A 521 -18.05 -19.16 21.69
N SER A 522 -18.01 -20.15 20.80
CA SER A 522 -19.09 -21.11 20.60
C SER A 522 -18.54 -22.53 20.64
N LYS A 523 -19.42 -23.55 20.66
CA LYS A 523 -18.99 -24.95 20.53
C LYS A 523 -18.34 -25.28 19.18
N TRP A 524 -18.43 -24.39 18.19
CA TRP A 524 -17.85 -24.54 16.86
C TRP A 524 -16.59 -23.67 16.63
N GLY A 525 -16.07 -23.03 17.68
CA GLY A 525 -14.97 -22.07 17.61
C GLY A 525 -15.44 -20.63 17.83
N LYS A 526 -14.52 -19.68 17.67
CA LYS A 526 -14.81 -18.25 17.84
C LYS A 526 -15.60 -17.72 16.66
N ILE A 527 -16.59 -16.89 16.95
CA ILE A 527 -17.42 -16.21 15.96
C ILE A 527 -17.15 -14.71 16.04
N GLY A 528 -16.76 -14.10 14.92
CA GLY A 528 -16.55 -12.66 14.78
C GLY A 528 -17.75 -11.99 14.11
N ILE A 529 -18.05 -10.76 14.52
CA ILE A 529 -19.16 -9.97 13.98
C ILE A 529 -18.62 -8.71 13.30
N ASP A 530 -19.12 -8.41 12.11
CA ASP A 530 -18.91 -7.16 11.39
C ASP A 530 -20.20 -6.77 10.64
N ILE A 531 -20.28 -5.56 10.06
CA ILE A 531 -21.50 -5.09 9.37
C ILE A 531 -21.16 -4.39 8.05
N CYS A 532 -21.73 -4.89 6.94
CA CYS A 532 -21.69 -4.34 5.59
C CYS A 532 -20.32 -3.77 5.18
N ARG A 533 -20.11 -2.46 5.36
CA ARG A 533 -18.91 -1.78 4.89
C ARG A 533 -17.66 -2.27 5.62
N ASP A 534 -17.78 -2.67 6.89
CA ASP A 534 -16.70 -3.30 7.65
C ASP A 534 -16.14 -4.50 6.87
N GLY A 535 -16.97 -5.50 6.55
CA GLY A 535 -16.54 -6.70 5.84
C GLY A 535 -16.30 -6.51 4.34
N HIS A 536 -17.04 -5.61 3.68
CA HIS A 536 -16.88 -5.39 2.25
C HIS A 536 -15.64 -4.57 1.87
N PHE A 537 -15.21 -3.64 2.72
CA PHE A 537 -14.19 -2.68 2.34
C PHE A 537 -12.98 -2.66 3.25
N TYR A 538 -13.05 -3.20 4.48
CA TYR A 538 -11.99 -3.10 5.48
C TYR A 538 -11.53 -4.49 5.94
N PRO A 539 -10.62 -5.15 5.18
CA PRO A 539 -10.18 -6.51 5.48
C PRO A 539 -9.39 -6.60 6.78
N GLU A 540 -8.97 -5.49 7.37
CA GLU A 540 -8.21 -5.42 8.61
C GLU A 540 -8.94 -6.09 9.78
N LEU A 541 -10.25 -5.85 9.90
CA LEU A 541 -11.06 -6.45 10.96
C LEU A 541 -11.18 -7.97 10.76
N GLY A 542 -11.50 -8.41 9.55
CA GLY A 542 -11.57 -9.84 9.21
C GLY A 542 -10.23 -10.56 9.39
N ARG A 543 -9.12 -9.90 9.05
CA ARG A 543 -7.77 -10.43 9.25
C ARG A 543 -7.40 -10.53 10.72
N TYR A 544 -7.72 -9.51 11.52
CA TYR A 544 -7.53 -9.57 12.97
C TYR A 544 -8.35 -10.69 13.61
N TYR A 545 -9.62 -10.86 13.20
CA TYR A 545 -10.46 -11.97 13.65
C TYR A 545 -9.85 -13.32 13.30
N ALA A 546 -9.41 -13.52 12.04
CA ALA A 546 -8.78 -14.76 11.62
C ALA A 546 -7.52 -15.06 12.43
N ALA A 547 -6.59 -14.11 12.54
CA ALA A 547 -5.37 -14.29 13.35
C ALA A 547 -5.67 -14.49 14.85
N SER A 548 -6.84 -14.07 15.33
CA SER A 548 -7.31 -14.25 16.70
C SER A 548 -8.11 -15.54 16.96
N GLY A 549 -8.22 -16.44 15.97
CA GLY A 549 -8.86 -17.74 16.16
C GLY A 549 -10.29 -17.86 15.64
N CYS A 550 -10.80 -16.86 14.90
CA CYS A 550 -12.16 -16.85 14.36
C CYS A 550 -12.40 -17.98 13.35
N THR A 551 -13.43 -18.79 13.54
CA THR A 551 -13.83 -19.84 12.59
C THR A 551 -15.00 -19.42 11.71
N ILE A 552 -15.86 -18.52 12.20
CA ILE A 552 -17.06 -18.06 11.50
C ILE A 552 -17.15 -16.53 11.60
N LEU A 553 -17.22 -15.86 10.45
CA LEU A 553 -17.55 -14.44 10.33
C LEU A 553 -19.07 -14.30 10.09
N ILE A 554 -19.77 -13.49 10.89
CA ILE A 554 -21.17 -13.14 10.66
C ILE A 554 -21.26 -11.67 10.27
N HIS A 555 -21.89 -11.42 9.13
CA HIS A 555 -21.87 -10.17 8.41
C HIS A 555 -23.29 -9.74 7.97
N PRO A 556 -24.11 -9.13 8.86
CA PRO A 556 -25.34 -8.47 8.46
C PRO A 556 -25.02 -7.32 7.51
N THR A 557 -25.81 -7.17 6.43
CA THR A 557 -25.53 -6.16 5.42
C THR A 557 -26.79 -5.58 4.77
N ALA A 558 -26.67 -4.34 4.29
CA ALA A 558 -27.65 -3.65 3.47
C ALA A 558 -26.90 -2.95 2.33
N THR A 559 -26.88 -3.59 1.17
CA THR A 559 -26.06 -3.12 0.04
C THR A 559 -26.72 -3.41 -1.31
N THR A 560 -26.67 -2.41 -2.18
CA THR A 560 -27.35 -2.36 -3.49
C THR A 560 -26.51 -2.94 -4.63
N GLY A 561 -25.25 -3.32 -4.37
CA GLY A 561 -24.40 -3.87 -5.43
C GLY A 561 -24.85 -5.26 -5.90
N ASN A 562 -24.28 -5.71 -7.02
CA ASN A 562 -24.57 -7.01 -7.61
C ASN A 562 -24.04 -8.23 -6.78
N PRO A 563 -24.36 -9.48 -7.14
CA PRO A 563 -23.86 -10.65 -6.40
C PRO A 563 -22.32 -10.78 -6.41
N TRP A 564 -21.69 -10.43 -7.54
CA TRP A 564 -20.26 -10.64 -7.81
C TRP A 564 -19.36 -9.98 -6.75
N TYR A 565 -19.59 -8.71 -6.39
CA TYR A 565 -18.69 -8.04 -5.44
C TYR A 565 -18.78 -8.67 -4.02
N ARG A 566 -19.91 -9.29 -3.65
CA ARG A 566 -20.06 -9.97 -2.36
C ARG A 566 -19.42 -11.32 -2.36
N GLU A 567 -19.67 -12.11 -3.39
CA GLU A 567 -19.06 -13.43 -3.57
C GLU A 567 -17.53 -13.29 -3.58
N THR A 568 -16.99 -12.31 -4.32
CA THR A 568 -15.54 -12.08 -4.38
C THR A 568 -14.96 -11.56 -3.07
N ARG A 569 -15.53 -10.51 -2.48
CA ARG A 569 -14.97 -9.91 -1.26
C ARG A 569 -15.15 -10.80 -0.04
N ILE A 570 -16.37 -11.27 0.22
CA ILE A 570 -16.64 -12.13 1.39
C ILE A 570 -16.02 -13.52 1.18
N GLY A 571 -16.12 -14.09 -0.02
CA GLY A 571 -15.47 -15.36 -0.35
C GLY A 571 -13.95 -15.31 -0.22
N SER A 572 -13.32 -14.14 -0.44
CA SER A 572 -11.88 -13.97 -0.21
C SER A 572 -11.47 -14.26 1.24
N TYR A 573 -12.27 -13.89 2.25
CA TYR A 573 -11.97 -14.21 3.66
C TYR A 573 -12.02 -15.71 3.93
N THR A 574 -12.91 -16.44 3.27
CA THR A 574 -13.00 -17.89 3.43
C THR A 574 -11.79 -18.62 2.89
N ASP A 575 -11.30 -18.19 1.74
CA ASP A 575 -10.14 -18.81 1.12
C ASP A 575 -8.81 -18.31 1.72
N ARG A 576 -8.65 -16.98 1.86
CA ARG A 576 -7.40 -16.32 2.32
C ARG A 576 -7.17 -16.47 3.80
N ASP A 577 -8.19 -16.12 4.58
CA ASP A 577 -8.11 -15.98 6.03
C ASP A 577 -8.62 -17.24 6.73
N GLY A 578 -9.22 -18.15 5.96
CA GLY A 578 -9.69 -19.43 6.42
C GLY A 578 -10.97 -19.38 7.24
N MET A 579 -11.78 -18.32 7.18
CA MET A 579 -13.02 -18.20 7.96
C MET A 579 -14.25 -18.65 7.15
N ALA A 580 -15.13 -19.49 7.70
CA ALA A 580 -16.46 -19.60 7.10
C ALA A 580 -17.21 -18.26 7.28
N ALA A 581 -18.16 -17.95 6.39
CA ALA A 581 -18.89 -16.68 6.45
C ALA A 581 -20.40 -16.88 6.38
N ILE A 582 -21.16 -16.08 7.13
CA ILE A 582 -22.62 -15.97 7.04
C ILE A 582 -22.91 -14.49 6.77
N THR A 583 -23.25 -14.14 5.53
CA THR A 583 -23.57 -12.75 5.15
C THR A 583 -25.04 -12.65 4.75
N CYS A 584 -25.77 -11.72 5.35
CA CYS A 584 -27.22 -11.59 5.18
C CYS A 584 -27.58 -10.19 4.68
N ASN A 585 -28.03 -10.08 3.42
CA ASN A 585 -28.35 -8.80 2.81
C ASN A 585 -29.85 -8.49 2.89
N LEU A 586 -30.16 -7.21 3.03
CA LEU A 586 -31.52 -6.70 2.89
C LEU A 586 -32.06 -7.03 1.49
N LEU A 587 -33.37 -7.24 1.39
CA LEU A 587 -34.07 -7.50 0.13
C LEU A 587 -35.03 -6.35 -0.21
N GLY A 588 -35.10 -6.02 -1.49
CA GLY A 588 -36.19 -5.25 -2.06
C GLY A 588 -35.91 -3.75 -2.12
N PRO A 589 -36.86 -3.00 -2.69
CA PRO A 589 -36.78 -1.56 -2.71
C PRO A 589 -36.85 -1.00 -1.29
N ASP A 590 -36.10 0.08 -1.06
CA ASP A 590 -36.07 0.76 0.21
C ASP A 590 -36.19 2.27 0.01
N GLY A 591 -37.00 2.90 0.86
CA GLY A 591 -37.39 4.30 0.74
C GLY A 591 -38.40 4.60 -0.37
N ILE A 592 -38.29 5.78 -0.99
CA ILE A 592 -39.29 6.36 -1.91
C ILE A 592 -38.96 6.05 -3.35
N TYR A 593 -39.95 5.61 -4.12
CA TYR A 593 -39.84 5.54 -5.57
C TYR A 593 -39.93 6.92 -6.22
N ASP A 594 -38.88 7.37 -6.90
CA ASP A 594 -38.88 8.57 -7.73
C ASP A 594 -39.29 8.22 -9.17
N GLU A 595 -40.47 8.69 -9.58
CA GLU A 595 -41.01 8.48 -10.93
C GLU A 595 -40.15 9.10 -12.04
N ASN A 596 -39.36 10.14 -11.75
CA ASN A 596 -38.51 10.80 -12.75
C ASN A 596 -37.25 9.99 -13.04
N THR A 597 -36.61 9.45 -11.99
CA THR A 597 -35.39 8.63 -12.12
C THR A 597 -35.68 7.14 -12.25
N LYS A 598 -36.95 6.73 -12.01
CA LYS A 598 -37.40 5.34 -11.96
C LYS A 598 -36.57 4.48 -11.00
N SER A 599 -36.28 5.04 -9.83
CA SER A 599 -35.42 4.41 -8.83
C SER A 599 -35.92 4.71 -7.42
N TYR A 600 -35.63 3.82 -6.47
CA TYR A 600 -35.91 4.05 -5.06
C TYR A 600 -34.81 4.89 -4.39
N SER A 601 -35.16 5.73 -3.41
CA SER A 601 -34.23 6.64 -2.73
C SER A 601 -33.19 5.92 -1.87
N GLY A 602 -33.52 4.74 -1.31
CA GLY A 602 -32.58 3.81 -0.68
C GLY A 602 -31.95 2.82 -1.67
N GLY A 603 -32.37 2.86 -2.93
CA GLY A 603 -32.03 1.87 -3.95
C GLY A 603 -32.88 0.60 -3.84
N GLU A 604 -32.58 -0.36 -4.72
CA GLU A 604 -33.15 -1.70 -4.67
C GLU A 604 -32.08 -2.67 -4.19
N PHE A 605 -32.29 -3.26 -3.02
CA PHE A 605 -31.39 -4.23 -2.44
C PHE A 605 -31.62 -5.61 -3.09
N ALA A 606 -30.59 -6.14 -3.76
CA ALA A 606 -30.60 -7.49 -4.29
C ALA A 606 -30.09 -8.48 -3.22
N SER A 607 -30.93 -9.39 -2.72
CA SER A 607 -30.59 -10.22 -1.54
C SER A 607 -29.69 -11.41 -1.86
N THR A 608 -28.46 -11.18 -2.31
CA THR A 608 -27.39 -12.20 -2.24
C THR A 608 -26.93 -12.38 -0.80
N SER A 609 -27.66 -13.22 -0.06
CA SER A 609 -27.30 -13.68 1.28
C SER A 609 -26.64 -15.04 1.13
N LEU A 610 -25.46 -15.19 1.73
CA LEU A 610 -24.58 -16.33 1.49
C LEU A 610 -24.19 -17.00 2.80
N ILE A 611 -24.15 -18.32 2.76
CA ILE A 611 -23.50 -19.16 3.78
C ILE A 611 -22.32 -19.85 3.09
N ILE A 612 -21.12 -19.37 3.39
CA ILE A 612 -19.89 -19.70 2.67
C ILE A 612 -19.02 -20.61 3.53
N THR A 613 -18.63 -21.75 2.96
CA THR A 613 -17.62 -22.66 3.55
C THR A 613 -16.56 -22.99 2.51
N LYS A 614 -15.46 -23.63 2.93
CA LYS A 614 -14.53 -24.25 1.97
C LYS A 614 -15.23 -25.38 1.23
N TYR A 615 -14.87 -25.59 -0.03
CA TYR A 615 -15.32 -26.76 -0.77
C TYR A 615 -14.65 -28.02 -0.21
N ILE A 616 -15.48 -29.03 0.07
CA ILE A 616 -15.04 -30.32 0.59
C ILE A 616 -15.40 -31.39 -0.44
N ASN A 617 -14.40 -32.12 -0.93
CA ASN A 617 -14.60 -33.16 -1.94
C ASN A 617 -15.27 -34.42 -1.34
N LYS A 618 -15.53 -35.42 -2.19
CA LYS A 618 -16.21 -36.67 -1.79
C LYS A 618 -15.43 -37.47 -0.75
N GLU A 619 -14.11 -37.29 -0.67
CA GLU A 619 -13.23 -37.92 0.31
C GLU A 619 -13.13 -37.14 1.63
N GLY A 620 -13.86 -36.02 1.77
CA GLY A 620 -13.87 -35.21 2.99
C GLY A 620 -12.67 -34.27 3.13
N LYS A 621 -11.96 -33.96 2.04
CA LYS A 621 -10.79 -33.06 2.03
C LYS A 621 -11.14 -31.71 1.41
N VAL A 622 -10.51 -30.65 1.92
CA VAL A 622 -10.54 -29.32 1.26
C VAL A 622 -9.94 -29.46 -0.14
N SER A 623 -10.66 -28.96 -1.14
CA SER A 623 -10.30 -29.05 -2.56
C SER A 623 -10.98 -27.93 -3.34
N PHE A 624 -10.90 -27.98 -4.66
CA PHE A 624 -11.70 -27.19 -5.58
C PHE A 624 -12.88 -28.01 -6.12
N ASN A 625 -13.98 -27.33 -6.44
CA ASN A 625 -15.12 -27.93 -7.10
C ASN A 625 -14.75 -28.33 -8.53
N PRO A 626 -14.88 -29.62 -8.93
CA PRO A 626 -14.53 -30.07 -10.27
C PRO A 626 -15.39 -29.47 -11.39
N ILE A 627 -16.56 -28.92 -11.07
CA ILE A 627 -17.49 -28.34 -12.04
C ILE A 627 -17.23 -26.84 -12.23
N THR A 628 -17.05 -26.11 -11.13
CA THR A 628 -16.95 -24.64 -11.16
C THR A 628 -15.53 -24.12 -10.97
N GLY A 629 -14.59 -24.96 -10.56
CA GLY A 629 -13.24 -24.53 -10.15
C GLY A 629 -13.20 -23.81 -8.81
N SER A 630 -14.34 -23.58 -8.13
CA SER A 630 -14.40 -22.79 -6.90
C SER A 630 -13.75 -23.51 -5.70
N ALA A 631 -12.96 -22.79 -4.91
CA ALA A 631 -12.40 -23.29 -3.65
C ALA A 631 -13.40 -23.22 -2.47
N ILE A 632 -14.55 -22.57 -2.70
CA ILE A 632 -15.57 -22.33 -1.70
C ILE A 632 -16.90 -22.96 -2.16
N SER A 633 -17.81 -23.13 -1.21
CA SER A 633 -19.19 -23.53 -1.47
C SER A 633 -20.10 -22.37 -1.10
N LEU A 634 -20.78 -21.82 -2.09
CA LEU A 634 -21.76 -20.75 -1.91
C LEU A 634 -23.15 -21.36 -1.71
N ASN A 635 -23.60 -21.41 -0.45
CA ASN A 635 -25.00 -21.72 -0.12
C ASN A 635 -25.79 -20.42 0.10
N GLY A 636 -27.11 -20.51 0.20
CA GLY A 636 -28.00 -19.35 0.30
C GLY A 636 -28.62 -19.01 -1.05
N THR A 637 -28.53 -17.74 -1.45
CA THR A 637 -28.98 -17.25 -2.77
C THR A 637 -27.83 -17.00 -3.74
N GLY A 638 -26.67 -17.57 -3.46
CA GLY A 638 -25.48 -17.47 -4.31
C GLY A 638 -25.67 -18.14 -5.66
N SER A 639 -24.88 -17.70 -6.63
CA SER A 639 -24.92 -18.17 -8.02
C SER A 639 -24.69 -19.68 -8.18
N GLU A 640 -23.96 -20.30 -7.25
CA GLU A 640 -23.69 -21.75 -7.25
C GLU A 640 -24.73 -22.57 -6.45
N SER A 641 -25.77 -21.94 -5.90
CA SER A 641 -26.78 -22.62 -5.09
C SER A 641 -27.80 -23.40 -5.93
N GLU A 642 -28.31 -24.53 -5.40
CA GLU A 642 -29.33 -25.31 -6.09
C GLU A 642 -30.59 -24.47 -6.37
N GLY A 643 -31.09 -24.53 -7.61
CA GLY A 643 -32.26 -23.77 -8.05
C GLY A 643 -32.01 -22.27 -8.29
N TYR A 644 -30.76 -21.80 -8.30
CA TYR A 644 -30.42 -20.41 -8.60
C TYR A 644 -31.00 -19.92 -9.94
N ASP A 645 -30.90 -20.71 -11.01
CA ASP A 645 -31.43 -20.36 -12.34
C ASP A 645 -32.95 -20.04 -12.34
N LEU A 646 -33.70 -20.61 -11.38
CA LEU A 646 -35.14 -20.41 -11.22
C LEU A 646 -35.48 -19.33 -10.19
N ARG A 647 -34.70 -19.23 -9.10
CA ARG A 647 -34.96 -18.32 -7.97
C ARG A 647 -34.31 -16.95 -8.16
N GLY A 648 -33.29 -16.85 -9.00
CA GLY A 648 -32.43 -15.69 -9.12
C GLY A 648 -31.68 -15.39 -7.81
N THR A 649 -31.24 -14.15 -7.68
CA THR A 649 -30.36 -13.69 -6.59
C THR A 649 -31.12 -13.21 -5.35
N SER A 650 -32.45 -13.12 -5.42
CA SER A 650 -33.25 -12.29 -4.50
C SER A 650 -34.60 -12.88 -4.03
N PRO A 651 -34.74 -14.21 -3.76
CA PRO A 651 -36.00 -14.74 -3.22
C PRO A 651 -36.22 -14.29 -1.77
N GLU A 652 -37.44 -13.81 -1.46
CA GLU A 652 -37.88 -13.60 -0.07
C GLU A 652 -38.01 -14.95 0.64
N GLY A 653 -37.52 -15.05 1.87
CA GLY A 653 -37.59 -16.28 2.66
C GLY A 653 -36.35 -16.59 3.49
N LEU A 654 -36.32 -17.83 3.98
CA LEU A 654 -35.27 -18.35 4.83
C LEU A 654 -34.42 -19.37 4.07
N GLU A 655 -33.16 -19.03 3.84
CA GLU A 655 -32.18 -19.96 3.28
C GLU A 655 -31.40 -20.64 4.41
N VAL A 656 -31.30 -21.97 4.36
CA VAL A 656 -30.72 -22.77 5.43
C VAL A 656 -29.63 -23.68 4.86
N ALA A 657 -28.46 -23.70 5.51
CA ALA A 657 -27.38 -24.59 5.13
C ALA A 657 -26.68 -25.19 6.36
N LYS A 658 -26.26 -26.45 6.24
CA LYS A 658 -25.37 -27.09 7.21
C LYS A 658 -23.93 -26.70 6.88
N MET A 659 -23.23 -26.09 7.83
CA MET A 659 -21.85 -25.67 7.62
C MET A 659 -20.87 -26.81 7.91
N ASN A 660 -19.94 -27.05 6.98
CA ASN A 660 -18.73 -27.85 7.22
C ASN A 660 -17.56 -26.90 7.44
N LEU A 661 -16.99 -26.89 8.65
CA LEU A 661 -15.90 -26.00 9.02
C LEU A 661 -14.52 -26.66 8.87
N THR A 662 -14.44 -27.84 8.25
CA THR A 662 -13.17 -28.54 8.02
C THR A 662 -12.23 -27.66 7.20
N GLY A 663 -11.01 -27.49 7.70
CA GLY A 663 -9.99 -26.69 7.03
C GLY A 663 -10.18 -25.18 7.14
N THR A 664 -11.22 -24.70 7.83
CA THR A 664 -11.23 -23.31 8.33
C THR A 664 -10.08 -23.12 9.31
N GLY A 665 -9.50 -21.93 9.34
CA GLY A 665 -8.40 -21.56 10.21
C GLY A 665 -7.28 -20.80 9.49
N PHE A 666 -6.51 -20.08 10.30
CA PHE A 666 -5.47 -19.18 9.83
C PHE A 666 -4.10 -19.87 9.81
N ARG A 667 -3.28 -19.57 8.80
CA ARG A 667 -1.89 -20.04 8.71
C ARG A 667 -0.95 -18.84 8.71
N ILE A 668 0.02 -18.86 9.62
CA ILE A 668 0.93 -17.73 9.84
C ILE A 668 2.07 -17.64 8.83
N ASN A 669 2.21 -18.57 7.88
CA ASN A 669 3.41 -18.80 7.02
C ASN A 669 4.41 -17.63 7.01
N ASN A 670 4.05 -16.48 6.40
CA ASN A 670 4.84 -15.24 6.43
C ASN A 670 4.06 -14.01 6.91
N PHE A 671 3.03 -14.21 7.71
CA PHE A 671 2.27 -13.13 8.32
C PHE A 671 3.12 -12.45 9.41
N ASN A 672 3.47 -11.19 9.18
CA ASN A 672 4.25 -10.36 10.10
C ASN A 672 3.37 -9.27 10.74
N PRO A 673 2.67 -9.58 11.85
CA PRO A 673 1.79 -8.60 12.48
C PRO A 673 2.54 -7.37 13.01
N LEU A 674 3.82 -7.48 13.35
CA LEU A 674 4.60 -6.33 13.82
C LEU A 674 4.81 -5.32 12.68
N LEU A 675 5.27 -5.80 11.52
CA LEU A 675 5.45 -4.96 10.34
C LEU A 675 4.15 -4.25 9.95
N PHE A 676 3.03 -4.97 9.90
CA PHE A 676 1.75 -4.35 9.56
C PHE A 676 1.27 -3.36 10.63
N ALA A 677 1.51 -3.64 11.91
CA ALA A 677 1.21 -2.68 12.98
C ALA A 677 1.99 -1.38 12.80
N GLU A 678 3.28 -1.47 12.49
CA GLU A 678 4.12 -0.30 12.24
C GLU A 678 3.67 0.43 10.96
N MET A 679 3.26 -0.29 9.90
CA MET A 679 2.77 0.31 8.65
C MET A 679 1.51 1.14 8.88
N TYR A 680 0.57 0.60 9.68
CA TYR A 680 -0.63 1.32 10.07
C TYR A 680 -0.35 2.47 11.03
N ASP A 681 0.65 2.35 11.92
CA ASP A 681 1.06 3.47 12.78
C ASP A 681 1.61 4.65 11.97
N GLU A 682 2.41 4.39 10.93
CA GLU A 682 2.84 5.42 9.98
C GLU A 682 1.65 6.06 9.25
N LEU A 683 0.71 5.26 8.76
CA LEU A 683 -0.51 5.81 8.16
C LEU A 683 -1.32 6.66 9.15
N ALA A 684 -1.36 6.28 10.42
CA ALA A 684 -2.04 7.06 11.45
C ALA A 684 -1.36 8.43 11.68
N LYS A 685 -0.02 8.51 11.65
CA LYS A 685 0.70 9.78 11.70
C LYS A 685 0.33 10.70 10.54
N ASP A 686 0.21 10.14 9.34
CA ASP A 686 -0.07 10.90 8.12
C ASP A 686 -1.54 11.32 7.99
N ASN A 687 -2.48 10.55 8.57
CA ASN A 687 -3.91 10.73 8.35
C ASN A 687 -4.70 11.26 9.56
N ILE A 688 -4.14 11.24 10.78
CA ILE A 688 -4.85 11.64 12.00
C ILE A 688 -4.10 12.79 12.69
N GLU A 689 -4.72 13.97 12.67
CA GLU A 689 -4.14 15.17 13.29
C GLU A 689 -3.89 14.96 14.80
N GLY A 690 -2.65 15.23 15.23
CA GLY A 690 -2.25 15.10 16.63
C GLY A 690 -2.05 13.67 17.12
N TYR A 691 -2.13 12.66 16.23
CA TYR A 691 -1.81 11.28 16.57
C TYR A 691 -0.37 11.15 17.09
N LYS A 692 -0.20 10.29 18.10
CA LYS A 692 1.10 9.95 18.65
C LYS A 692 1.35 8.47 18.43
N SER A 693 2.45 8.19 17.74
CA SER A 693 2.93 6.84 17.47
C SER A 693 2.89 5.96 18.72
N ILE A 694 2.40 4.73 18.56
CA ILE A 694 2.45 3.70 19.61
C ILE A 694 3.80 2.97 19.63
N PHE A 695 4.65 3.20 18.62
CA PHE A 695 6.00 2.66 18.55
C PHE A 695 7.01 3.73 19.05
N PRO A 696 7.88 3.39 20.01
CA PRO A 696 8.86 4.33 20.53
C PRO A 696 9.95 4.58 19.48
N GLY A 697 9.80 5.64 18.68
CA GLY A 697 10.87 6.17 17.81
C GLY A 697 11.46 5.20 16.78
N VAL A 698 10.74 4.12 16.44
CA VAL A 698 11.07 3.25 15.31
C VAL A 698 10.14 3.68 14.18
N THR A 699 10.64 4.58 13.34
CA THR A 699 10.06 4.79 12.01
C THR A 699 10.32 3.50 11.24
N LEU A 700 9.30 2.88 10.65
CA LEU A 700 9.56 1.92 9.57
C LEU A 700 10.46 2.61 8.57
N ASN A 701 11.49 1.93 8.11
CA ASN A 701 12.32 2.43 7.02
C ASN A 701 11.45 2.52 5.77
N LYS A 702 10.69 3.61 5.65
CA LYS A 702 10.41 4.21 4.36
C LYS A 702 11.79 4.39 3.75
N ALA A 703 11.96 3.96 2.50
CA ALA A 703 13.02 4.49 1.66
C ALA A 703 12.74 5.99 1.51
N GLU A 704 13.01 6.75 2.56
CA GLU A 704 13.18 8.17 2.53
C GLU A 704 14.67 8.36 2.29
N THR A 705 14.98 8.71 1.05
CA THR A 705 15.92 9.78 0.79
C THR A 705 15.74 10.83 1.89
N ILE A 706 16.60 10.83 2.90
CA ILE A 706 16.68 11.96 3.83
C ILE A 706 17.34 13.08 3.04
N ASP A 707 16.48 13.88 2.42
CA ASP A 707 16.74 15.28 2.23
C ASP A 707 17.05 15.90 3.60
N LEU A 708 18.20 16.56 3.69
CA LEU A 708 18.61 17.31 4.86
C LEU A 708 17.73 18.54 4.99
N VAL A 709 16.57 18.40 5.61
CA VAL A 709 15.75 19.54 6.06
C VAL A 709 14.94 19.11 7.29
N SER A 710 15.60 18.93 8.44
CA SER A 710 14.91 19.10 9.72
C SER A 710 15.01 20.57 10.13
N THR A 711 13.86 21.16 10.39
CA THR A 711 13.54 22.59 10.44
C THR A 711 13.97 23.33 11.71
N ASP A 712 15.07 22.93 12.35
CA ASP A 712 15.78 23.87 13.22
C ASP A 712 16.68 24.74 12.34
N SER A 713 16.18 25.94 12.07
CA SER A 713 16.60 26.98 11.11
C SER A 713 18.09 27.40 11.02
N ASN A 714 19.08 26.61 11.43
CA ASN A 714 20.48 27.07 11.46
C ASN A 714 21.59 26.09 11.07
N THR A 715 21.34 24.83 10.64
CA THR A 715 22.48 23.97 10.22
C THR A 715 22.12 22.94 9.15
N TYR A 716 22.68 23.09 7.94
CA TYR A 716 22.54 22.14 6.82
C TYR A 716 23.94 21.66 6.41
N ILE A 717 24.21 20.35 6.50
CA ILE A 717 25.48 19.74 6.07
C ILE A 717 25.16 18.46 5.29
N GLN A 718 25.60 18.37 4.04
CA GLN A 718 25.23 17.28 3.13
C GLN A 718 26.42 16.37 2.79
N ALA A 719 26.24 15.06 2.94
CA ALA A 719 27.23 14.04 2.60
C ALA A 719 26.91 13.41 1.24
N ILE A 720 27.91 13.26 0.37
CA ILE A 720 27.75 12.66 -0.97
C ILE A 720 28.85 11.59 -1.14
N GLY A 721 28.45 10.30 -1.19
CA GLY A 721 29.33 9.13 -1.40
C GLY A 721 28.73 7.81 -0.86
N LYS A 722 29.32 6.64 -1.19
CA LYS A 722 28.95 5.34 -0.56
C LYS A 722 29.32 5.40 0.94
N VAL A 723 28.35 5.16 1.81
CA VAL A 723 28.52 5.19 3.28
C VAL A 723 28.27 3.78 3.81
N SER A 724 29.14 3.26 4.69
CA SER A 724 28.94 1.95 5.31
C SER A 724 27.69 1.94 6.20
N LYS A 725 27.00 0.80 6.23
CA LYS A 725 25.82 0.57 7.07
C LYS A 725 26.18 0.83 8.54
N GLY A 726 25.57 1.88 9.12
CA GLY A 726 25.77 2.25 10.54
C GLY A 726 26.65 3.48 10.80
N ALA A 727 27.28 4.09 9.79
CA ALA A 727 28.03 5.33 10.00
C ALA A 727 27.09 6.54 10.19
N LYS A 728 27.39 7.38 11.19
CA LYS A 728 26.62 8.59 11.52
C LYS A 728 27.53 9.81 11.50
N LEU A 729 27.12 10.88 10.81
CA LEU A 729 27.76 12.20 10.92
C LEU A 729 26.98 13.01 11.95
N LEU A 730 27.57 13.24 13.12
CA LEU A 730 26.99 13.99 14.23
C LEU A 730 27.53 15.41 14.24
N VAL A 731 26.64 16.39 14.44
CA VAL A 731 27.05 17.75 14.82
C VAL A 731 27.09 17.78 16.35
N ASP A 732 28.28 17.66 16.92
CA ASP A 732 28.54 17.54 18.37
C ASP A 732 28.70 18.91 19.05
N GLY A 733 28.11 19.95 18.47
CA GLY A 733 28.07 21.31 19.02
C GLY A 733 28.27 22.42 18.00
N ILE A 734 27.64 23.56 18.27
CA ILE A 734 27.80 24.82 17.52
C ILE A 734 28.21 25.88 18.54
N ASN A 735 29.39 26.46 18.37
CA ASN A 735 29.84 27.58 19.20
C ASN A 735 29.85 28.86 18.36
N LYS A 736 29.10 29.86 18.81
CA LYS A 736 29.06 31.19 18.22
C LYS A 736 29.77 32.16 19.14
N ASN A 737 30.83 32.80 18.65
CA ASN A 737 31.48 33.94 19.29
C ASN A 737 31.32 35.18 18.41
N ASP A 738 31.65 36.36 18.94
CA ASP A 738 31.43 37.65 18.26
C ASP A 738 32.16 37.77 16.91
N ASP A 739 33.22 36.98 16.70
CA ASP A 739 34.06 37.05 15.50
C ASP A 739 33.86 35.85 14.54
N TYR A 740 33.17 34.77 14.96
CA TYR A 740 32.98 33.56 14.14
C TYR A 740 32.00 32.51 14.69
N THR A 741 31.55 31.60 13.80
CA THR A 741 30.77 30.40 14.14
C THR A 741 31.56 29.12 13.84
N SER A 742 31.76 28.25 14.84
CA SER A 742 32.42 26.95 14.68
C SER A 742 31.44 25.78 14.81
N TYR A 743 31.57 24.78 13.95
CA TYR A 743 30.77 23.54 13.95
C TYR A 743 31.65 22.35 14.32
N ASN A 744 31.27 21.60 15.36
CA ASN A 744 31.93 20.35 15.71
C ASN A 744 31.28 19.22 14.92
N LEU A 745 32.01 18.63 13.98
CA LEU A 745 31.54 17.50 13.19
C LEU A 745 32.26 16.24 13.64
N LYS A 746 31.48 15.24 14.07
CA LYS A 746 31.99 13.95 14.53
C LYS A 746 31.40 12.84 13.69
N LEU A 747 32.26 12.11 13.02
CA LEU A 747 31.87 10.93 12.26
C LEU A 747 32.03 9.71 13.18
N VAL A 748 30.95 8.96 13.39
CA VAL A 748 30.93 7.79 14.27
C VAL A 748 30.65 6.56 13.42
N ASN A 749 31.60 5.62 13.38
CA ASN A 749 31.43 4.28 12.82
C ASN A 749 31.79 3.23 13.89
N ASN A 750 31.16 2.06 13.83
CA ASN A 750 31.49 0.93 14.69
C ASN A 750 32.61 0.04 14.13
N ASP A 751 32.85 -0.05 12.82
CA ASP A 751 34.06 -0.70 12.25
C ASP A 751 34.22 -0.37 10.73
N GLY A 752 35.44 0.00 10.28
CA GLY A 752 35.84 0.08 8.86
C GLY A 752 35.95 1.47 8.21
N GLU A 753 37.00 1.69 7.40
CA GLU A 753 37.44 2.98 6.83
C GLU A 753 36.44 3.65 5.85
N LEU A 754 36.35 4.99 5.92
CA LEU A 754 35.63 5.83 4.95
C LEU A 754 36.57 6.34 3.86
N ASN A 755 36.23 6.08 2.60
CA ASN A 755 36.88 6.70 1.45
C ASN A 755 35.84 7.47 0.61
N ASN A 756 36.14 8.72 0.24
CA ASN A 756 35.44 9.58 -0.72
C ASN A 756 34.08 10.23 -0.33
N LEU A 757 33.82 10.49 0.95
CA LEU A 757 32.80 11.44 1.42
C LEU A 757 33.10 12.89 0.97
N LYS A 758 32.17 13.50 0.22
CA LYS A 758 32.14 14.96 0.01
C LYS A 758 31.16 15.59 0.99
N VAL A 759 31.61 16.61 1.72
CA VAL A 759 30.78 17.36 2.68
C VAL A 759 30.53 18.76 2.14
N ARG A 760 29.26 19.18 2.06
CA ARG A 760 28.85 20.52 1.60
C ARG A 760 28.40 21.39 2.78
N ILE A 761 28.96 22.60 2.90
CA ILE A 761 28.56 23.62 3.89
C ILE A 761 28.08 24.89 3.14
N PRO A 762 26.86 25.41 3.40
CA PRO A 762 26.33 26.60 2.75
C PRO A 762 27.16 27.85 3.06
N LEU A 763 27.51 28.65 2.05
CA LEU A 763 28.19 29.94 2.21
C LEU A 763 27.37 30.98 3.00
N SER A 764 26.05 30.78 3.15
CA SER A 764 25.18 31.64 3.94
C SER A 764 25.42 31.56 5.45
N LEU A 765 26.16 30.55 5.92
CA LEU A 765 26.57 30.40 7.32
C LEU A 765 27.89 31.11 7.65
N ILE A 766 28.48 31.80 6.67
CA ILE A 766 29.78 32.48 6.77
C ILE A 766 29.55 33.97 6.50
N ASP A 767 29.76 34.80 7.52
CA ASP A 767 29.40 36.24 7.50
C ASP A 767 30.20 37.08 6.48
N LYS A 768 31.32 36.57 5.95
CA LYS A 768 32.15 37.25 4.94
C LYS A 768 32.56 36.28 3.84
N LYS A 769 32.02 36.49 2.62
CA LYS A 769 32.19 35.59 1.46
C LYS A 769 33.59 35.59 0.83
N ASP A 770 34.42 36.56 1.18
CA ASP A 770 35.76 36.72 0.61
C ASP A 770 36.82 36.55 1.72
N ASN A 771 37.63 35.48 1.61
CA ASN A 771 38.77 35.11 2.47
C ASN A 771 38.43 34.47 3.84
N PHE A 772 38.07 33.18 3.82
CA PHE A 772 38.19 32.30 4.99
C PHE A 772 39.14 31.14 4.66
N LYS A 773 39.72 30.54 5.71
CA LYS A 773 40.55 29.33 5.63
C LYS A 773 39.93 28.28 6.52
N VAL A 774 39.98 27.02 6.09
CA VAL A 774 39.44 25.90 6.87
C VAL A 774 40.63 25.13 7.42
N TYR A 775 40.59 24.75 8.70
CA TYR A 775 41.66 24.01 9.36
C TYR A 775 41.13 22.70 9.96
N LYS A 776 41.94 21.64 9.98
CA LYS A 776 41.77 20.40 10.74
C LYS A 776 42.81 20.38 11.85
N THR A 777 42.42 19.99 13.05
CA THR A 777 43.36 19.80 14.15
C THR A 777 43.98 18.40 14.06
N ASP A 778 45.31 18.29 14.15
CA ASP A 778 45.99 16.99 14.24
C ASP A 778 45.96 16.42 15.66
N GLU A 779 46.47 15.19 15.83
CA GLU A 779 46.51 14.47 17.12
C GLU A 779 47.33 15.20 18.21
N GLU A 780 48.15 16.17 17.81
CA GLU A 780 48.98 17.00 18.69
C GLU A 780 48.32 18.35 19.02
N GLY A 781 47.16 18.66 18.44
CA GLY A 781 46.41 19.89 18.70
C GLY A 781 46.75 21.05 17.75
N ASN A 782 47.50 20.82 16.67
CA ASN A 782 47.89 21.87 15.72
C ASN A 782 46.87 22.03 14.59
N ASN A 783 46.59 23.27 14.20
CA ASN A 783 45.64 23.58 13.12
C ASN A 783 46.29 23.52 11.73
N ILE A 784 45.93 22.51 10.94
CA ILE A 784 46.39 22.26 9.57
C ILE A 784 45.36 22.76 8.57
N GLU A 785 45.74 23.66 7.66
CA GLU A 785 44.82 24.20 6.64
C GLU A 785 44.38 23.10 5.65
N ILE A 786 43.08 22.93 5.47
CA ILE A 786 42.47 21.95 4.58
C ILE A 786 42.12 22.62 3.25
N PRO A 787 42.56 22.07 2.10
CA PRO A 787 42.13 22.54 0.81
C PRO A 787 40.65 22.25 0.57
N TYR A 788 39.92 23.24 0.08
CA TYR A 788 38.51 23.14 -0.29
C TYR A 788 38.27 23.75 -1.67
N ILE A 789 37.12 23.43 -2.26
CA ILE A 789 36.61 24.11 -3.45
C ILE A 789 35.24 24.71 -3.15
N ILE A 790 34.88 25.78 -3.86
CA ILE A 790 33.53 26.36 -3.80
C ILE A 790 32.75 25.89 -5.02
N GLU A 791 31.63 25.24 -4.79
CA GLU A 791 30.77 24.69 -5.84
C GLU A 791 29.31 25.02 -5.50
N ASN A 792 28.61 25.73 -6.37
CA ASN A 792 27.18 26.09 -6.23
C ASN A 792 26.78 26.72 -4.88
N ASP A 793 27.57 27.68 -4.38
CA ASP A 793 27.41 28.32 -3.07
C ASP A 793 27.70 27.44 -1.84
N TYR A 794 28.41 26.32 -2.01
CA TYR A 794 28.86 25.45 -0.93
C TYR A 794 30.38 25.29 -0.90
N ILE A 795 30.93 25.08 0.29
CA ILE A 795 32.32 24.62 0.50
C ILE A 795 32.35 23.10 0.44
N VAL A 796 33.27 22.54 -0.36
CA VAL A 796 33.41 21.10 -0.58
C VAL A 796 34.81 20.62 -0.23
N PHE A 797 34.89 19.55 0.59
CA PHE A 797 36.12 18.86 0.98
C PHE A 797 36.22 17.45 0.39
N LYS A 798 37.44 16.92 0.29
CA LYS A 798 37.71 15.48 0.06
C LYS A 798 38.03 14.77 1.38
N THR A 799 37.57 13.53 1.54
CA THR A 799 37.63 12.70 2.77
C THR A 799 38.94 12.63 3.50
N ASP A 800 40.02 12.53 2.74
CA ASP A 800 41.35 12.23 3.24
C ASP A 800 41.86 13.38 4.13
N SER A 801 41.08 14.47 4.18
CA SER A 801 41.33 15.71 4.90
C SER A 801 40.45 15.89 6.14
N LEU A 802 39.52 14.98 6.46
CA LEU A 802 38.63 15.09 7.63
C LEU A 802 39.25 14.36 8.84
N GLY A 803 39.19 14.96 10.02
CA GLY A 803 39.61 14.40 11.31
C GLY A 803 38.71 14.93 12.43
N GLU A 804 39.03 14.68 13.70
CA GLU A 804 38.27 15.23 14.82
C GLU A 804 38.41 16.77 14.87
N PHE A 805 37.30 17.50 14.88
CA PHE A 805 37.27 18.96 15.01
C PHE A 805 36.91 19.35 16.45
N LYS A 806 37.79 20.03 17.19
CA LYS A 806 37.48 20.57 18.53
C LYS A 806 38.13 21.93 18.84
N VAL A 807 37.25 22.92 19.00
CA VAL A 807 37.33 24.23 19.70
C VAL A 807 38.50 25.18 19.35
N GLY A 808 38.19 26.20 18.52
CA GLY A 808 38.98 27.43 18.36
C GLY A 808 39.05 28.05 16.94
N ASP A 809 38.28 27.52 15.97
CA ASP A 809 38.79 27.37 14.59
C ASP A 809 38.35 28.37 13.52
N ILE A 810 38.03 29.60 13.89
CA ILE A 810 38.07 30.72 12.93
C ILE A 810 38.69 31.90 13.67
N LYS A 811 39.73 32.53 13.10
CA LYS A 811 40.28 33.77 13.63
C LYS A 811 40.14 34.87 12.59
N GLU A 812 39.58 36.00 13.00
CA GLU A 812 39.61 37.22 12.21
C GLU A 812 41.07 37.68 12.03
N ILE A 813 41.45 37.98 10.78
CA ILE A 813 42.63 38.80 10.53
C ILE A 813 42.16 40.24 10.65
N SER A 814 42.43 40.88 11.79
CA SER A 814 42.29 42.33 11.90
C SER A 814 43.33 42.99 10.98
N ASN A 815 42.86 43.60 9.89
CA ASN A 815 43.69 44.41 9.01
C ASN A 815 44.17 45.67 9.74
N THR A 816 45.32 45.57 10.40
CA THR A 816 46.20 46.71 10.68
C THR A 816 47.64 46.22 10.67
N GLU A 817 48.24 46.15 9.48
CA GLU A 817 49.38 46.99 9.09
C GLU A 817 49.92 46.50 7.73
N VAL A 818 49.96 47.44 6.78
CA VAL A 818 50.74 47.30 5.56
C VAL A 818 52.21 47.36 5.93
N SER A 819 53.00 46.37 5.53
CA SER A 819 54.36 46.63 5.06
C SER A 819 54.75 45.59 4.01
N GLU A 820 54.99 46.08 2.80
CA GLU A 820 55.79 45.41 1.78
C GLU A 820 57.14 45.01 2.38
N GLU A 821 57.50 43.73 2.38
CA GLU A 821 58.89 43.28 2.16
C GLU A 821 59.02 41.74 2.09
N ASN A 822 59.76 41.28 1.08
CA ASN A 822 60.47 39.99 0.97
C ASN A 822 59.59 38.74 0.71
N LYS A 823 59.44 38.25 -0.53
CA LYS A 823 60.42 37.52 -1.35
C LYS A 823 61.32 36.54 -0.55
N ASP A 824 61.29 35.29 -1.00
CA ASP A 824 62.25 34.20 -0.74
C ASP A 824 62.20 33.52 0.65
N ASN A 825 61.68 32.28 0.69
CA ASN A 825 62.44 31.06 1.06
C ASN A 825 61.51 29.87 1.39
N ILE A 826 61.25 29.03 0.39
CA ILE A 826 61.14 27.59 0.62
C ILE A 826 62.59 27.08 0.70
N LYS A 827 63.07 26.76 1.90
CA LYS A 827 64.27 25.95 2.09
C LYS A 827 64.30 25.36 3.50
N ASN A 828 64.22 24.01 3.53
CA ASN A 828 64.65 23.12 4.61
C ASN A 828 63.83 23.26 5.91
N GLY A 829 63.30 22.23 6.54
CA GLY A 829 63.71 20.84 6.60
C GLY A 829 63.73 20.42 8.08
N SER A 830 63.14 19.26 8.36
CA SER A 830 63.51 18.36 9.45
C SER A 830 63.09 18.67 10.90
N LEU A 831 62.45 17.62 11.46
CA LEU A 831 62.77 16.94 12.73
C LEU A 831 62.19 17.47 14.05
N ASP A 832 61.46 16.54 14.66
CA ASP A 832 61.68 15.99 16.00
C ASP A 832 61.10 16.68 17.24
N ASN A 833 60.16 15.92 17.82
CA ASN A 833 60.19 15.36 19.18
C ASN A 833 59.95 16.26 20.40
N ALA A 834 59.03 15.71 21.20
CA ALA A 834 59.15 15.44 22.64
C ALA A 834 58.57 16.45 23.63
N ASP A 835 57.51 15.92 24.28
CA ASP A 835 57.41 15.70 25.72
C ASP A 835 57.07 16.85 26.69
N ASN A 836 56.18 16.43 27.61
CA ASN A 836 55.90 16.90 28.98
C ASN A 836 54.84 18.01 29.11
N ILE A 837 53.62 17.70 29.58
CA ILE A 837 53.18 17.28 30.93
C ILE A 837 53.18 18.44 31.95
N GLU A 838 52.02 18.56 32.62
CA GLU A 838 51.75 19.21 33.92
C GLU A 838 51.62 20.75 33.94
N LYS A 839 50.72 21.41 34.69
CA LYS A 839 49.63 21.08 35.65
C LYS A 839 49.07 22.43 36.14
N ILE A 840 47.94 22.38 36.87
CA ILE A 840 47.47 23.36 37.89
C ILE A 840 46.85 24.66 37.34
N GLU A 841 45.78 25.25 37.88
CA GLU A 841 44.67 24.94 38.78
C GLU A 841 43.76 26.19 38.71
N THR A 842 42.45 25.99 38.85
CA THR A 842 41.45 26.84 39.57
C THR A 842 41.59 28.37 39.51
N THR A 843 40.55 29.18 39.26
CA THR A 843 39.35 29.29 40.10
C THR A 843 38.39 30.34 39.50
N LYS A 844 37.09 30.01 39.58
CA LYS A 844 35.95 30.82 40.05
C LYS A 844 35.55 32.19 39.45
N ASP A 845 34.30 32.16 39.00
CA ASP A 845 33.16 33.02 39.39
C ASP A 845 33.12 34.50 38.98
N ARG A 846 32.03 34.84 38.26
CA ARG A 846 31.06 35.92 38.56
C ARG A 846 29.97 35.93 37.47
N GLU A 847 28.71 35.61 37.77
CA GLU A 847 27.64 36.49 38.27
C GLU A 847 27.40 37.80 37.49
N LYS A 848 26.32 37.78 36.69
CA LYS A 848 25.05 38.54 36.82
C LYS A 848 24.99 40.06 36.53
N VAL A 849 23.77 40.44 36.10
CA VAL A 849 23.08 41.77 36.10
C VAL A 849 23.19 42.55 34.77
N GLU A 850 22.17 42.64 33.90
CA GLU A 850 20.81 43.28 33.95
C GLU A 850 20.75 44.66 33.23
N LYS A 851 19.66 44.82 32.46
CA LYS A 851 18.89 46.06 32.13
C LYS A 851 19.28 46.98 30.96
N SER A 852 18.34 47.04 30.01
CA SER A 852 17.56 48.21 29.51
C SER A 852 17.37 48.05 27.99
N GLY A 853 16.20 48.19 27.35
CA GLY A 853 14.97 48.89 27.67
C GLY A 853 14.70 49.91 26.56
N LYS A 854 13.80 49.62 25.60
CA LYS A 854 12.85 50.57 25.00
C LYS A 854 11.97 49.95 23.91
N VAL A 855 10.69 50.32 24.01
CA VAL A 855 9.53 50.03 23.17
C VAL A 855 9.22 51.28 22.33
N GLU A 856 8.67 51.08 21.12
CA GLU A 856 7.69 51.90 20.34
C GLU A 856 7.96 51.67 18.83
N LYS A 857 7.02 51.58 17.87
CA LYS A 857 5.54 51.67 17.85
C LYS A 857 5.03 51.13 16.49
N ILE A 858 3.78 50.69 16.55
CA ILE A 858 2.82 50.24 15.52
C ILE A 858 2.62 51.22 14.34
N ALA A 859 2.41 50.69 13.13
CA ALA A 859 1.45 51.22 12.15
C ALA A 859 0.88 50.10 11.25
N LYS A 860 -0.46 50.06 11.14
CA LYS A 860 -1.30 49.11 10.40
C LYS A 860 -2.09 49.90 9.35
N THR A 861 -2.10 49.44 8.10
CA THR A 861 -3.12 49.64 7.02
C THR A 861 -2.69 48.69 5.89
N GLY A 862 -3.49 47.89 5.18
CA GLY A 862 -4.92 47.79 4.93
C GLY A 862 -5.09 47.27 3.49
N ASP A 863 -5.66 46.08 3.34
CA ASP A 863 -6.38 45.47 2.20
C ASP A 863 -5.88 45.45 0.72
N SER A 864 -5.88 44.20 0.21
CA SER A 864 -6.53 43.70 -1.03
C SER A 864 -5.84 43.77 -2.42
N ASN A 865 -5.74 42.57 -3.00
CA ASN A 865 -5.94 42.15 -4.41
C ASN A 865 -5.02 42.62 -5.57
N SER A 866 -4.36 41.61 -6.15
CA SER A 866 -4.27 41.28 -7.58
C SER A 866 -3.21 41.95 -8.50
N TYR A 867 -2.87 41.18 -9.56
CA TYR A 867 -2.03 41.41 -10.77
C TYR A 867 -0.56 40.94 -10.66
N ILE A 868 -0.17 39.81 -11.27
CA ILE A 868 0.02 39.47 -12.72
C ILE A 868 1.12 40.31 -13.41
N TYR A 869 2.23 39.61 -13.65
CA TYR A 869 3.35 39.74 -14.60
C TYR A 869 3.40 40.91 -15.59
N ILE A 870 4.57 41.56 -15.66
CA ILE A 870 5.09 42.25 -16.86
C ILE A 870 6.56 41.86 -17.11
N TYR A 871 6.80 41.39 -18.35
CA TYR A 871 8.07 41.08 -19.01
C TYR A 871 8.89 42.34 -19.38
N ILE A 872 10.23 42.25 -19.35
CA ILE A 872 11.17 42.96 -20.25
C ILE A 872 12.37 42.01 -20.51
N LEU A 873 12.46 41.33 -21.67
CA LEU A 873 13.06 41.73 -22.96
C LEU A 873 14.59 41.56 -23.05
N ILE A 874 15.06 40.50 -23.74
CA ILE A 874 16.32 40.54 -24.51
C ILE A 874 16.01 40.09 -25.94
N VAL A 875 16.42 40.94 -26.87
CA VAL A 875 16.18 40.89 -28.32
C VAL A 875 17.11 39.89 -28.99
N THR A 876 16.54 38.93 -29.73
CA THR A 876 17.20 38.16 -30.78
C THR A 876 17.05 38.86 -32.13
N VAL A 877 18.16 39.07 -32.85
CA VAL A 877 18.16 39.49 -34.26
C VAL A 877 18.12 38.24 -35.14
N SER A 878 17.13 38.21 -36.02
CA SER A 878 16.78 37.13 -36.94
C SER A 878 17.67 37.02 -38.18
N LEU A 879 17.87 35.78 -38.65
CA LEU A 879 18.01 35.32 -40.04
C LEU A 879 17.66 33.81 -39.96
N GLY A 880 16.54 33.26 -40.45
CA GLY A 880 15.58 33.65 -41.45
C GLY A 880 15.28 32.38 -42.25
N ILE A 881 14.08 31.79 -42.11
CA ILE A 881 13.34 31.03 -43.13
C ILE A 881 11.90 30.90 -42.61
N CYS A 882 10.97 31.52 -43.34
CA CYS A 882 9.53 31.37 -43.15
C CYS A 882 9.07 30.02 -43.70
N VAL A 883 8.24 29.32 -42.93
CA VAL A 883 7.15 28.49 -43.49
C VAL A 883 5.86 28.95 -42.81
N PHE A 884 4.98 29.59 -43.56
CA PHE A 884 3.64 29.95 -43.13
C PHE A 884 2.74 28.71 -43.09
N SER A 885 1.95 28.57 -42.03
CA SER A 885 0.69 27.83 -42.08
C SER A 885 -0.40 28.69 -41.42
N LYS A 886 -1.45 29.01 -42.18
CA LYS A 886 -2.67 29.66 -41.68
C LYS A 886 -3.87 28.88 -42.20
N LYS A 887 -4.53 28.15 -41.29
CA LYS A 887 -5.92 27.63 -41.39
C LYS A 887 -6.89 28.83 -41.37
N LYS A 888 -8.10 28.88 -41.94
CA LYS A 888 -9.17 27.96 -42.40
C LYS A 888 -9.97 28.75 -43.46
N GLY A 889 -10.64 28.20 -44.46
CA GLY A 889 -10.92 26.81 -44.88
C GLY A 889 -12.08 26.84 -45.89
N SER A 890 -12.19 25.82 -46.75
CA SER A 890 -13.45 25.31 -47.32
C SER A 890 -13.22 24.34 -48.49
N ILE A 891 -13.92 23.20 -48.43
CA ILE A 891 -14.44 22.35 -49.51
C ILE A 891 -13.54 21.22 -50.08
N ILE A 892 -13.93 20.00 -49.68
CA ILE A 892 -14.22 18.79 -50.48
C ILE A 892 -13.25 18.44 -51.62
N LYS A 893 -12.44 17.40 -51.42
CA LYS A 893 -12.62 16.08 -52.03
C LYS A 893 -11.77 15.03 -51.33
#